data_AF-A0A017SKE5-F1
#
_entry.id   AF-A0A017SKE5-F1
#
_cell.length_a   1.000
_cell.length_b   1.000
_cell.length_c   1.000
_cell.angle_alpha   90.00
_cell.angle_beta   90.00
_cell.angle_gamma   90.00
#
_symmetry.space_group_name_H-M   'P 1'
#
loop_
_entity.id
_entity.type
_entity.pdbx_description
1 polymer ?
#
loop_
_entity_poly.entity_id
_entity_poly.type
_entity_poly.pdbx_seq_one_letter_code
_entity_poly.pdbx_strand_id
1 'polypeptide(L)'
;MSTIAKGRPSRRSAPRRSYVVESTPDSEDSGNVTPTPSNHGGEDDDDEEEEEEEYTPVPKRTSISRQSMPRQSMSRQSRRQSTASAASSASTTSRASSRASTASRPVSRASRASRAPTAEPATPSTARPARKSRRSMSGEPVQTSQASDSNEDGDSIASMGGDPQSPSQVAAASLKRKKTSASPQSQAPSRRSSVAPLADITDSAVNHTPKSAEEQRSQISIINSNTTVLEKPMDIMIKSRNVAPPEPQEPEGPKTRLMMTTLVLTNFKSYAGQQIVGPFHASFSSVVGPNGSGKSNVIDALLFVFGFRASKMRQGKISALIHNSVDHPDLPYCEVEVHFQEVVDLPNGQHEVVPDSQLIISRKAFKNNTSKYYMNGKESSFNTVGAFLRDRGVDLDHKRFLILQGEVESISQMKSKAANEHEDGLLEYLEDIIGTSKYKTPIDEAANELESLNDICVEKNNRVQHVEKEKAGLEDKKNKALSYIRDENDMAEKQSALYQIYINECVDNIRVTEEAILQMQELLNLELEKHEGNQSGIKDLEKAYKRGLKEYESMEKEVQSLTKEMAKYDKESVKFDEKKKFLIGKQKKLEKSMHSTRLAASECQSLVEKHTDDIEKKTAETNDLEKEMKVEEEELSTIRDGLKGKTQGLSDKITAKQRSLEPWDEKINKKQSAVAVAQSELDILRERSNAGTVLLEEAQSKVSSIEETLTAKQDDLEEHKSQRATLEEEVAKLKSDLKKYSQREPEVRTHVSSARQKADEARASLQSTQNRGSVLTGLMRLKESGRIDGFHGRLGNLGTIDEKYDVAISTACPALENMVVESVEVGQQCIDYLRKNNLGRANFILLDRLPRRDMSSIYTPESVPRLFDLVKPKDPKFAPAFYSVMQNTLVAKDLEHANRIAYGARRWRVVTLDGQLIDVSGTMSGGGTRVARGGMSSKQVADTSREQVAKLEENLEETERKFLVFQEKQRNIEAMIREKTEEIPRVDTKIQKITLEIESASRALTDAQRRVKELGVEHKPSKGDVGQAAALEKQIASLEEEIEGLREQRGGIEEEIQTLQDKIMEVGGVRLRSQKAKVDGLKEQIGLLADEISNAEVEKSKNEKQIAKHQKSRADAEKELEQVSEGLEKLEADVENQSNDASGWRQRVEDAQEVILYYYMLC
;
A
#
# COMPACT_ATOMS: atom_id res chain seq x y z
N MET A 1 12.76 -37.71 -22.76
CA MET A 1 12.07 -38.29 -21.59
C MET A 1 11.65 -37.14 -20.68
N SER A 2 10.43 -37.20 -20.15
CA SER A 2 9.69 -36.17 -19.38
C SER A 2 10.18 -36.06 -17.92
N THR A 3 9.88 -35.08 -17.04
CA THR A 3 9.13 -33.78 -17.00
C THR A 3 9.49 -33.16 -15.63
N ILE A 4 9.92 -31.91 -15.44
CA ILE A 4 9.20 -30.60 -15.47
C ILE A 4 7.92 -30.51 -14.60
N ALA A 5 7.98 -29.73 -13.49
CA ALA A 5 7.00 -28.75 -12.95
C ALA A 5 7.45 -28.37 -11.50
N LYS A 6 7.53 -27.12 -11.00
CA LYS A 6 6.63 -25.92 -10.96
C LYS A 6 5.31 -26.12 -10.19
N GLY A 7 5.04 -25.27 -9.19
CA GLY A 7 3.73 -25.17 -8.51
C GLY A 7 3.71 -24.13 -7.38
N ARG A 8 2.79 -23.15 -7.43
CA ARG A 8 2.59 -22.02 -6.46
C ARG A 8 1.36 -22.31 -5.54
N PRO A 9 1.02 -21.45 -4.53
CA PRO A 9 0.07 -21.77 -3.45
C PRO A 9 -1.39 -21.31 -3.70
N SER A 10 -2.33 -21.60 -2.79
CA SER A 10 -3.14 -20.56 -2.07
C SER A 10 -4.29 -21.07 -1.14
N ARG A 11 -4.71 -20.18 -0.20
CA ARG A 11 -6.08 -19.87 0.32
C ARG A 11 -6.96 -20.88 1.11
N ARG A 12 -7.41 -20.43 2.30
CA ARG A 12 -8.81 -20.34 2.84
C ARG A 12 -8.79 -19.79 4.30
N SER A 13 -9.83 -19.44 5.08
CA SER A 13 -11.34 -19.43 5.05
C SER A 13 -11.84 -18.68 6.33
N ALA A 14 -13.10 -18.25 6.60
CA ALA A 14 -14.38 -18.00 5.88
C ALA A 14 -15.38 -17.23 6.82
N PRO A 15 -16.48 -16.60 6.33
CA PRO A 15 -17.37 -15.70 7.12
C PRO A 15 -18.63 -16.36 7.77
N ARG A 16 -19.48 -15.57 8.46
CA ARG A 16 -20.74 -15.99 9.13
C ARG A 16 -21.83 -14.88 9.16
N ARG A 17 -22.95 -15.05 9.92
CA ARG A 17 -24.18 -14.21 9.91
C ARG A 17 -24.82 -14.00 11.32
N SER A 18 -25.35 -12.81 11.60
CA SER A 18 -26.49 -12.52 12.52
C SER A 18 -27.14 -11.18 12.10
N TYR A 19 -28.35 -11.08 11.54
CA TYR A 19 -29.73 -11.44 11.98
C TYR A 19 -30.43 -10.32 12.82
N VAL A 20 -31.67 -9.85 12.55
CA VAL A 20 -32.63 -10.15 11.44
C VAL A 20 -32.68 -8.99 10.41
N VAL A 21 -33.71 -8.18 10.09
CA VAL A 21 -35.17 -8.01 10.42
C VAL A 21 -35.86 -7.40 9.17
N GLU A 22 -37.12 -7.73 8.83
CA GLU A 22 -37.85 -7.12 7.68
C GLU A 22 -39.39 -7.21 7.82
N SER A 23 -40.13 -6.34 7.10
CA SER A 23 -41.59 -6.33 7.01
C SER A 23 -42.13 -5.82 5.66
N THR A 24 -43.18 -6.46 5.15
CA THR A 24 -44.06 -6.08 4.01
C THR A 24 -45.04 -4.93 4.41
N PRO A 25 -45.94 -4.36 3.55
CA PRO A 25 -46.46 -4.92 2.28
C PRO A 25 -46.83 -3.95 1.10
N ASP A 26 -47.18 -4.60 -0.04
CA ASP A 26 -48.07 -4.25 -1.19
C ASP A 26 -47.90 -2.91 -1.96
N SER A 27 -47.83 -2.90 -3.31
CA SER A 27 -48.96 -3.18 -4.23
C SER A 27 -48.59 -3.52 -5.70
N GLU A 28 -49.61 -3.94 -6.47
CA GLU A 28 -49.67 -4.20 -7.93
C GLU A 28 -49.32 -2.93 -8.78
N ASP A 29 -49.09 -2.92 -10.11
CA ASP A 29 -49.64 -3.68 -11.24
C ASP A 29 -48.70 -3.62 -12.50
N SER A 30 -49.18 -4.13 -13.64
CA SER A 30 -48.53 -4.51 -14.89
C SER A 30 -48.45 -3.44 -16.00
N GLY A 31 -47.68 -3.70 -17.08
CA GLY A 31 -47.97 -3.14 -18.41
C GLY A 31 -46.78 -2.63 -19.25
N ASN A 32 -46.49 -3.33 -20.36
CA ASN A 32 -45.55 -2.96 -21.43
C ASN A 32 -45.71 -1.52 -22.00
N VAL A 33 -44.63 -0.96 -22.57
CA VAL A 33 -44.46 -0.67 -24.02
C VAL A 33 -43.12 0.05 -24.31
N THR A 34 -42.34 -0.49 -25.27
CA THR A 34 -41.27 0.18 -26.06
C THR A 34 -41.73 0.23 -27.54
N PRO A 35 -41.12 0.99 -28.50
CA PRO A 35 -39.80 1.64 -28.47
C PRO A 35 -39.68 3.08 -29.12
N THR A 36 -38.52 3.77 -28.93
CA THR A 36 -37.68 4.64 -29.85
C THR A 36 -38.27 5.52 -31.00
N PRO A 37 -37.50 6.44 -31.68
CA PRO A 37 -36.25 7.20 -31.35
C PRO A 37 -36.23 8.70 -31.82
N SER A 38 -35.23 9.50 -31.37
CA SER A 38 -34.45 10.54 -32.13
C SER A 38 -33.55 11.36 -31.17
N ASN A 39 -32.21 11.47 -31.33
CA ASN A 39 -31.45 12.45 -32.14
C ASN A 39 -31.77 13.95 -31.86
N HIS A 40 -30.82 14.90 -31.75
CA HIS A 40 -29.33 14.87 -31.71
C HIS A 40 -28.79 16.27 -31.26
N GLY A 41 -27.59 16.35 -30.67
CA GLY A 41 -26.85 17.61 -30.37
C GLY A 41 -27.33 18.42 -29.14
N GLY A 42 -26.50 19.19 -28.43
CA GLY A 42 -25.03 19.39 -28.51
C GLY A 42 -24.62 20.68 -27.76
N GLU A 43 -23.39 20.71 -27.23
CA GLU A 43 -22.68 21.88 -26.62
C GLU A 43 -23.33 22.41 -25.31
N ASP A 44 -22.66 22.29 -24.16
CA ASP A 44 -21.57 23.10 -23.60
C ASP A 44 -22.07 24.39 -22.92
N ASP A 45 -21.77 24.57 -21.63
CA ASP A 45 -21.08 25.76 -21.11
C ASP A 45 -20.74 25.62 -19.61
N ASP A 46 -19.69 26.34 -19.20
CA ASP A 46 -19.19 26.49 -17.84
C ASP A 46 -20.03 27.48 -17.02
N ASP A 47 -20.01 27.37 -15.69
CA ASP A 47 -20.47 28.41 -14.75
C ASP A 47 -19.30 28.83 -13.84
N GLU A 48 -18.75 30.03 -14.06
CA GLU A 48 -17.83 30.74 -13.16
C GLU A 48 -18.57 31.87 -12.42
N GLU A 49 -18.34 31.96 -11.10
CA GLU A 49 -18.37 33.20 -10.28
C GLU A 49 -19.75 33.93 -10.14
N GLU A 50 -20.02 34.84 -9.21
CA GLU A 50 -19.18 35.65 -8.30
C GLU A 50 -19.98 36.07 -7.02
N GLU A 51 -19.36 36.76 -6.06
CA GLU A 51 -20.03 37.35 -4.88
C GLU A 51 -20.63 38.74 -5.19
N GLU A 52 -21.75 39.16 -4.54
CA GLU A 52 -21.94 40.47 -3.87
C GLU A 52 -23.38 40.71 -3.36
N GLU A 53 -23.55 41.60 -2.37
CA GLU A 53 -24.85 42.01 -1.76
C GLU A 53 -25.26 43.45 -2.17
N GLU A 54 -26.51 43.68 -2.59
CA GLU A 54 -27.28 44.88 -2.17
C GLU A 54 -28.82 44.73 -2.32
N TYR A 55 -29.60 45.78 -2.02
CA TYR A 55 -30.84 45.66 -1.22
C TYR A 55 -32.11 46.36 -1.77
N THR A 56 -33.29 45.99 -1.23
CA THR A 56 -34.66 46.63 -1.28
C THR A 56 -35.54 46.53 -2.54
N PRO A 57 -36.92 46.63 -2.46
CA PRO A 57 -37.79 46.95 -1.29
C PRO A 57 -39.12 46.14 -1.04
N VAL A 58 -39.36 45.66 0.19
CA VAL A 58 -40.22 46.23 1.29
C VAL A 58 -41.53 47.02 0.91
N PRO A 59 -42.70 47.05 1.64
CA PRO A 59 -43.20 46.35 2.88
C PRO A 59 -44.69 45.80 2.89
N LYS A 60 -45.08 44.97 3.90
CA LYS A 60 -46.40 44.89 4.64
C LYS A 60 -46.41 43.71 5.66
N ARG A 61 -47.01 43.71 6.87
CA ARG A 61 -47.87 44.68 7.63
C ARG A 61 -47.99 44.32 9.15
N THR A 62 -47.91 45.31 10.08
CA THR A 62 -48.61 45.45 11.42
C THR A 62 -48.63 44.31 12.48
N SER A 63 -48.66 44.50 13.83
CA SER A 63 -48.69 45.64 14.80
C SER A 63 -48.48 45.07 16.26
N ILE A 64 -48.03 45.78 17.31
CA ILE A 64 -48.75 46.64 18.30
C ILE A 64 -47.73 47.20 19.36
N SER A 65 -48.12 48.22 20.15
CA SER A 65 -47.33 49.13 21.01
C SER A 65 -46.95 48.69 22.45
N ARG A 66 -45.89 49.31 23.02
CA ARG A 66 -45.93 50.30 24.16
C ARG A 66 -44.55 50.67 24.75
N GLN A 67 -44.34 51.96 25.09
CA GLN A 67 -43.54 52.56 26.21
C GLN A 67 -42.05 52.13 26.43
N SER A 68 -41.09 52.94 26.93
CA SER A 68 -40.91 54.41 27.10
C SER A 68 -39.46 54.72 27.56
N MET A 69 -38.92 55.88 27.14
CA MET A 69 -37.78 56.73 27.63
C MET A 69 -37.17 56.49 29.05
N PRO A 70 -35.93 56.99 29.41
CA PRO A 70 -35.27 58.22 28.89
C PRO A 70 -33.71 58.31 28.76
N ARG A 71 -33.26 59.27 27.91
CA ARG A 71 -32.22 60.35 28.05
C ARG A 71 -31.01 60.16 29.01
N GLN A 72 -29.79 60.61 28.66
CA GLN A 72 -29.34 62.04 28.61
C GLN A 72 -27.96 62.17 27.89
N SER A 73 -27.77 63.07 26.89
CA SER A 73 -27.19 64.46 26.99
C SER A 73 -25.64 64.53 27.08
N MET A 74 -24.88 65.52 26.59
CA MET A 74 -24.99 66.54 25.52
C MET A 74 -23.68 67.38 25.49
N SER A 75 -23.34 68.00 24.34
CA SER A 75 -22.36 69.11 24.21
C SER A 75 -20.85 68.75 24.36
N ARG A 76 -19.85 69.49 23.84
CA ARG A 76 -19.84 70.78 23.09
C ARG A 76 -18.50 70.99 22.34
N GLN A 77 -18.55 71.66 21.18
CA GLN A 77 -17.58 72.65 20.67
C GLN A 77 -16.04 72.36 20.63
N SER A 78 -15.47 72.16 19.43
CA SER A 78 -14.87 73.25 18.59
C SER A 78 -13.49 72.98 17.92
N ARG A 79 -13.36 73.59 16.72
CA ARG A 79 -12.19 74.36 16.21
C ARG A 79 -11.06 73.67 15.38
N ARG A 80 -11.11 74.00 14.07
CA ARG A 80 -10.03 74.39 13.12
C ARG A 80 -9.16 73.35 12.38
N GLN A 81 -9.14 73.57 11.06
CA GLN A 81 -7.98 73.66 10.13
C GLN A 81 -7.17 72.37 9.84
N SER A 82 -7.37 71.68 8.70
CA SER A 82 -7.03 72.03 7.29
C SER A 82 -5.59 71.67 6.86
N THR A 83 -5.46 71.13 5.63
CA THR A 83 -4.22 70.94 4.83
C THR A 83 -3.24 69.84 5.32
N ALA A 84 -2.39 69.22 4.48
CA ALA A 84 -2.45 68.92 3.04
C ALA A 84 -1.35 67.88 2.69
N SER A 85 -1.38 67.42 1.45
CA SER A 85 -0.56 66.39 0.81
C SER A 85 0.98 66.63 0.67
N ALA A 86 1.70 65.49 0.66
CA ALA A 86 2.80 65.11 -0.27
C ALA A 86 4.29 65.53 -0.07
N ALA A 87 5.15 64.64 -0.61
CA ALA A 87 6.50 64.84 -1.20
C ALA A 87 7.77 64.84 -0.25
N SER A 88 8.91 64.16 -0.51
CA SER A 88 9.40 63.47 -1.75
C SER A 88 10.89 62.92 -1.75
N SER A 89 11.54 62.73 -2.94
CA SER A 89 12.66 61.79 -3.27
C SER A 89 14.08 62.36 -3.63
N ALA A 90 14.37 62.82 -4.87
CA ALA A 90 15.71 63.23 -5.45
C ALA A 90 16.66 62.08 -5.91
N SER A 91 17.45 62.17 -7.02
CA SER A 91 17.95 63.28 -7.90
C SER A 91 18.16 62.78 -9.40
N THR A 92 18.71 63.41 -10.48
CA THR A 92 18.86 64.81 -11.03
C THR A 92 19.23 64.87 -12.56
N THR A 93 19.49 66.07 -13.15
CA THR A 93 19.81 66.54 -14.57
C THR A 93 20.39 65.57 -15.64
N SER A 94 20.24 65.74 -16.99
CA SER A 94 19.73 66.83 -17.89
C SER A 94 19.53 66.36 -19.38
N ARG A 95 18.53 66.88 -20.14
CA ARG A 95 18.29 66.64 -21.62
C ARG A 95 19.51 66.93 -22.54
N ALA A 96 19.65 66.19 -23.65
CA ALA A 96 19.85 66.74 -25.02
C ALA A 96 19.66 65.71 -26.18
N SER A 97 18.78 66.02 -27.15
CA SER A 97 18.79 65.70 -28.61
C SER A 97 19.11 64.30 -29.19
N SER A 98 18.58 63.83 -30.33
CA SER A 98 17.37 64.18 -31.12
C SER A 98 17.17 63.21 -32.32
N ARG A 99 15.89 62.99 -32.71
CA ARG A 99 15.38 62.84 -34.10
C ARG A 99 15.53 61.51 -34.90
N ALA A 100 14.34 60.96 -35.25
CA ALA A 100 13.95 60.23 -36.48
C ALA A 100 14.54 58.82 -36.77
N SER A 101 13.85 57.88 -37.45
CA SER A 101 12.40 57.73 -37.79
C SER A 101 12.12 56.33 -38.39
N THR A 102 10.84 56.03 -38.67
CA THR A 102 10.33 55.13 -39.74
C THR A 102 10.54 53.61 -39.67
N ALA A 103 9.44 52.89 -39.32
CA ALA A 103 8.55 52.18 -40.27
C ALA A 103 8.37 50.63 -40.19
N SER A 104 7.12 50.23 -40.49
CA SER A 104 6.61 48.94 -41.04
C SER A 104 6.67 47.63 -40.22
N ARG A 105 5.52 47.24 -39.65
CA ARG A 105 4.56 46.18 -40.14
C ARG A 105 5.08 45.11 -41.14
N PRO A 106 4.43 43.91 -41.27
CA PRO A 106 3.82 43.02 -40.25
C PRO A 106 3.88 41.48 -40.60
N VAL A 107 3.08 40.66 -39.87
CA VAL A 107 2.47 39.32 -40.18
C VAL A 107 3.27 38.00 -40.22
N SER A 108 2.61 36.99 -39.64
CA SER A 108 2.33 35.63 -40.17
C SER A 108 3.28 34.46 -39.82
N ARG A 109 2.85 33.19 -39.83
CA ARG A 109 1.58 32.48 -39.49
C ARG A 109 1.80 30.99 -39.77
N ALA A 110 1.56 30.09 -38.81
CA ALA A 110 1.39 28.63 -39.02
C ALA A 110 2.62 27.91 -39.67
N SER A 111 2.72 26.58 -39.81
CA SER A 111 2.13 25.42 -39.11
C SER A 111 2.98 24.17 -39.38
N ARG A 112 3.12 23.30 -38.37
CA ARG A 112 3.03 21.81 -38.41
C ARG A 112 3.53 21.04 -39.65
N ALA A 113 4.46 20.09 -39.44
CA ALA A 113 4.37 18.65 -39.81
C ALA A 113 5.66 17.98 -40.37
N SER A 114 6.15 16.97 -39.62
CA SER A 114 6.69 15.66 -40.05
C SER A 114 7.48 15.47 -41.37
N ARG A 115 8.73 14.96 -41.24
CA ARG A 115 9.16 13.64 -41.77
C ARG A 115 10.64 13.33 -41.44
N ALA A 116 10.97 12.05 -41.26
CA ALA A 116 12.33 11.47 -41.25
C ALA A 116 12.53 10.63 -42.54
N PRO A 117 13.58 9.80 -42.74
CA PRO A 117 14.90 9.66 -42.07
C PRO A 117 16.10 9.63 -43.06
N THR A 118 17.36 9.43 -42.58
CA THR A 118 18.34 8.40 -43.05
C THR A 118 19.83 8.70 -42.70
N ALA A 119 20.60 7.60 -42.59
CA ALA A 119 22.06 7.43 -42.80
C ALA A 119 23.10 7.72 -41.68
N GLU A 120 23.92 6.69 -41.45
CA GLU A 120 25.17 6.58 -40.68
C GLU A 120 26.40 7.10 -41.52
N PRO A 121 27.72 6.88 -41.21
CA PRO A 121 28.37 6.09 -40.14
C PRO A 121 29.71 6.62 -39.54
N ALA A 122 30.33 5.76 -38.72
CA ALA A 122 31.78 5.55 -38.51
C ALA A 122 32.55 6.23 -37.35
N THR A 123 33.64 5.54 -36.99
CA THR A 123 34.55 5.63 -35.83
C THR A 123 35.79 6.53 -36.15
N PRO A 124 36.93 6.64 -35.39
CA PRO A 124 37.41 5.82 -34.26
C PRO A 124 38.29 6.46 -33.13
N SER A 125 38.53 5.62 -32.12
CA SER A 125 39.76 5.34 -31.34
C SER A 125 40.82 6.39 -30.89
N THR A 126 41.38 6.07 -29.70
CA THR A 126 42.80 6.13 -29.27
C THR A 126 43.51 7.44 -28.83
N ALA A 127 43.99 7.36 -27.58
CA ALA A 127 45.36 7.67 -27.10
C ALA A 127 45.83 9.13 -26.83
N ARG A 128 46.35 9.31 -25.61
CA ARG A 128 47.33 10.33 -25.15
C ARG A 128 48.55 10.43 -26.10
N PRO A 129 49.20 11.59 -26.25
CA PRO A 129 50.40 11.88 -25.42
C PRO A 129 50.71 13.36 -25.06
N ALA A 130 51.64 13.52 -24.10
CA ALA A 130 52.58 14.60 -23.72
C ALA A 130 52.56 15.99 -24.46
N ARG A 131 53.06 17.11 -23.90
CA ARG A 131 54.41 17.31 -23.30
C ARG A 131 54.65 18.77 -22.81
N LYS A 132 55.77 18.98 -22.08
CA LYS A 132 56.44 20.25 -21.63
C LYS A 132 56.03 20.71 -20.20
N SER A 133 56.93 21.18 -19.32
CA SER A 133 58.40 21.42 -19.40
C SER A 133 59.11 21.25 -18.03
N ARG A 134 60.45 21.12 -18.06
CA ARG A 134 61.36 21.02 -16.89
C ARG A 134 61.53 22.37 -16.16
N ARG A 135 61.79 22.36 -14.83
CA ARG A 135 63.06 22.87 -14.26
C ARG A 135 63.35 22.46 -12.79
N SER A 136 64.65 22.48 -12.48
CA SER A 136 65.38 22.26 -11.21
C SER A 136 65.09 23.34 -10.15
N MET A 137 64.87 22.99 -8.86
CA MET A 137 65.85 22.79 -7.76
C MET A 137 66.54 24.06 -7.19
N SER A 138 66.68 24.07 -5.85
CA SER A 138 67.52 24.92 -4.95
C SER A 138 67.07 26.34 -4.54
N GLY A 139 67.32 26.68 -3.26
CA GLY A 139 67.46 28.07 -2.77
C GLY A 139 66.64 28.45 -1.52
N GLU A 140 67.20 28.29 -0.31
CA GLU A 140 66.81 29.12 0.86
C GLU A 140 67.34 30.57 0.67
N PRO A 141 66.75 31.57 1.35
CA PRO A 141 67.38 32.00 2.61
C PRO A 141 66.39 32.40 3.73
N VAL A 142 66.95 32.59 4.93
CA VAL A 142 66.29 32.99 6.19
C VAL A 142 66.35 34.51 6.40
N GLN A 143 65.25 35.12 6.87
CA GLN A 143 65.12 36.27 7.81
C GLN A 143 63.60 36.58 7.95
N THR A 144 62.92 36.50 9.11
CA THR A 144 62.92 37.39 10.31
C THR A 144 62.64 38.86 9.98
N SER A 145 61.79 39.63 10.69
CA SER A 145 60.97 39.44 11.91
C SER A 145 60.14 40.71 12.20
N GLN A 146 59.40 40.74 13.33
CA GLN A 146 58.69 41.91 13.94
C GLN A 146 57.35 42.28 13.27
N ALA A 147 56.20 42.46 13.95
CA ALA A 147 55.82 42.71 15.36
C ALA A 147 55.91 44.17 15.86
N SER A 148 54.73 44.73 16.14
CA SER A 148 54.38 45.90 16.98
C SER A 148 52.86 46.11 16.85
N ASP A 149 52.07 46.65 17.80
CA ASP A 149 52.24 46.93 19.23
C ASP A 149 50.81 47.05 19.83
N SER A 150 50.56 46.69 21.11
CA SER A 150 50.39 47.62 22.27
C SER A 150 49.30 48.68 22.03
N ASN A 151 48.27 48.96 22.84
CA ASN A 151 48.07 49.04 24.31
C ASN A 151 46.54 49.31 24.52
N GLU A 152 45.90 49.51 25.69
CA GLU A 152 46.30 49.97 27.05
C GLU A 152 45.18 49.57 28.05
N ASP A 153 45.54 49.37 29.32
CA ASP A 153 44.82 49.66 30.60
C ASP A 153 43.31 49.32 30.82
N GLY A 154 42.82 49.04 32.04
CA GLY A 154 43.45 48.94 33.37
C GLY A 154 42.45 49.28 34.49
N ASP A 155 42.32 48.41 35.51
CA ASP A 155 41.61 48.56 36.82
C ASP A 155 40.13 49.08 36.83
N SER A 156 39.23 48.74 37.77
CA SER A 156 39.40 48.72 39.23
C SER A 156 38.17 48.16 40.01
N ILE A 157 38.42 47.57 41.20
CA ILE A 157 37.65 47.68 42.48
C ILE A 157 36.28 46.93 42.69
N ALA A 158 36.39 45.81 43.45
CA ALA A 158 35.79 45.44 44.75
C ALA A 158 34.26 45.25 45.07
N SER A 159 33.99 44.12 45.77
CA SER A 159 32.95 43.85 46.81
C SER A 159 31.45 43.84 46.39
N MET A 160 30.51 43.10 47.02
CA MET A 160 30.49 42.13 48.15
C MET A 160 30.49 40.67 47.61
N GLY A 161 30.05 39.55 48.23
CA GLY A 161 29.45 39.19 49.54
C GLY A 161 27.90 39.19 49.58
N GLY A 162 27.18 38.13 50.00
CA GLY A 162 27.51 36.77 50.44
C GLY A 162 26.21 35.96 50.66
N ASP A 163 26.29 34.70 51.13
CA ASP A 163 25.18 33.72 50.99
C ASP A 163 23.93 33.92 51.89
N PRO A 164 22.70 33.69 51.38
CA PRO A 164 21.44 33.89 52.10
C PRO A 164 20.82 32.61 52.71
N GLN A 165 19.91 32.79 53.68
CA GLN A 165 18.94 31.78 54.13
C GLN A 165 17.61 32.39 54.59
N SER A 166 16.56 31.57 54.45
CA SER A 166 15.29 31.44 55.20
C SER A 166 15.29 31.95 56.66
N PRO A 167 14.13 32.24 57.30
CA PRO A 167 13.02 31.29 57.47
C PRO A 167 11.58 31.90 57.47
N SER A 168 10.64 31.20 58.12
CA SER A 168 9.22 31.05 57.72
C SER A 168 8.17 31.70 58.66
N GLN A 169 6.89 31.62 58.23
CA GLN A 169 5.62 31.71 58.98
C GLN A 169 5.03 33.08 59.41
N VAL A 170 3.76 33.31 59.00
CA VAL A 170 2.55 33.66 59.82
C VAL A 170 1.33 33.19 58.97
N ALA A 171 0.52 32.18 59.34
CA ALA A 171 -0.74 32.22 60.12
C ALA A 171 -1.81 33.26 59.65
N ALA A 172 -3.13 33.10 59.82
CA ALA A 172 -4.03 31.95 59.99
C ALA A 172 -5.50 32.47 59.96
N ALA A 173 -6.46 31.71 59.44
CA ALA A 173 -7.88 31.87 59.79
C ALA A 173 -8.72 30.63 59.41
N SER A 174 -9.67 30.24 60.26
CA SER A 174 -10.62 29.13 60.05
C SER A 174 -11.99 29.53 60.59
N LEU A 175 -13.04 28.76 60.25
CA LEU A 175 -14.16 28.27 61.11
C LEU A 175 -15.28 27.73 60.18
N LYS A 176 -15.53 26.40 60.10
CA LYS A 176 -16.39 25.54 60.97
C LYS A 176 -17.91 25.76 60.75
N ARG A 177 -18.82 24.76 60.81
CA ARG A 177 -18.77 23.28 60.99
C ARG A 177 -20.21 22.69 61.07
N LYS A 178 -20.36 21.37 60.80
CA LYS A 178 -21.42 20.37 61.18
C LYS A 178 -21.89 19.65 59.90
N LYS A 179 -22.06 18.33 59.79
CA LYS A 179 -22.12 17.16 60.71
C LYS A 179 -21.67 15.90 59.89
N THR A 180 -21.33 14.69 60.34
CA THR A 180 -21.33 13.99 61.66
C THR A 180 -20.23 12.89 61.68
N SER A 181 -19.81 12.47 62.88
CA SER A 181 -19.35 11.13 63.36
C SER A 181 -18.61 10.12 62.45
N ALA A 182 -17.55 9.53 63.01
CA ALA A 182 -16.65 8.56 62.38
C ALA A 182 -16.52 7.23 63.17
N SER A 183 -15.96 6.21 62.50
CA SER A 183 -15.30 5.00 63.07
C SER A 183 -16.22 3.95 63.75
N PRO A 184 -15.83 2.65 63.89
CA PRO A 184 -14.46 2.09 63.89
C PRO A 184 -14.22 0.79 63.06
N GLN A 185 -13.06 0.16 63.27
CA GLN A 185 -12.58 -1.07 62.62
C GLN A 185 -13.21 -2.37 63.15
N SER A 186 -13.13 -3.42 62.30
CA SER A 186 -13.06 -4.87 62.60
C SER A 186 -14.15 -5.56 63.45
N GLN A 187 -14.92 -6.46 62.81
CA GLN A 187 -14.91 -7.92 63.08
C GLN A 187 -15.89 -8.67 62.14
N ALA A 188 -15.65 -9.96 61.89
CA ALA A 188 -16.58 -10.89 61.23
C ALA A 188 -17.56 -11.51 62.28
N PRO A 189 -18.64 -12.21 61.88
CA PRO A 189 -18.50 -13.68 61.77
C PRO A 189 -19.48 -14.44 60.81
N SER A 190 -18.96 -15.46 60.10
CA SER A 190 -19.55 -16.82 59.85
C SER A 190 -20.98 -16.96 59.25
N ARG A 191 -21.33 -17.90 58.35
CA ARG A 191 -21.08 -19.37 58.20
C ARG A 191 -21.44 -19.77 56.73
N ARG A 192 -21.06 -20.91 56.11
CA ARG A 192 -20.33 -22.14 56.51
C ARG A 192 -19.82 -22.89 55.24
N SER A 193 -18.67 -23.57 55.33
CA SER A 193 -18.17 -24.78 54.61
C SER A 193 -18.35 -24.91 53.07
N SER A 194 -17.33 -25.09 52.19
CA SER A 194 -16.16 -26.03 52.15
C SER A 194 -16.56 -27.52 52.07
N VAL A 195 -16.07 -28.44 51.21
CA VAL A 195 -14.81 -28.60 50.42
C VAL A 195 -15.12 -29.41 49.12
N ALA A 196 -14.17 -29.57 48.18
CA ALA A 196 -14.20 -30.55 47.07
C ALA A 196 -13.69 -31.96 47.55
N PRO A 197 -13.32 -32.98 46.71
CA PRO A 197 -13.55 -33.27 45.26
C PRO A 197 -13.98 -34.77 44.98
N LEU A 198 -13.92 -35.20 43.69
CA LEU A 198 -13.73 -36.60 43.17
C LEU A 198 -14.89 -37.64 43.13
N ALA A 199 -15.09 -38.15 41.89
CA ALA A 199 -15.31 -39.55 41.44
C ALA A 199 -16.53 -40.44 41.83
N ASP A 200 -17.05 -41.10 40.78
CA ASP A 200 -17.57 -42.48 40.66
C ASP A 200 -18.95 -42.98 41.19
N ILE A 201 -19.75 -43.44 40.21
CA ILE A 201 -20.62 -44.65 40.15
C ILE A 201 -21.76 -44.85 41.18
N THR A 202 -23.03 -44.85 40.72
CA THR A 202 -23.99 -46.01 40.77
C THR A 202 -25.43 -45.63 40.33
N ASP A 203 -26.18 -46.65 39.87
CA ASP A 203 -27.51 -46.59 39.23
C ASP A 203 -28.73 -46.80 40.16
N SER A 204 -29.93 -46.58 39.58
CA SER A 204 -31.26 -47.18 39.92
C SER A 204 -32.08 -46.53 41.08
N ALA A 205 -33.43 -46.53 41.09
CA ALA A 205 -34.43 -47.23 40.26
C ALA A 205 -35.81 -46.52 40.11
N VAL A 206 -36.35 -46.52 38.87
CA VAL A 206 -37.73 -46.91 38.43
C VAL A 206 -39.02 -46.36 39.09
N ASN A 207 -39.89 -45.69 38.29
CA ASN A 207 -41.33 -46.05 38.19
C ASN A 207 -42.10 -45.44 36.97
N HIS A 208 -43.27 -46.04 36.66
CA HIS A 208 -43.86 -46.16 35.31
C HIS A 208 -44.51 -44.95 34.59
N THR A 209 -44.07 -44.73 33.34
CA THR A 209 -44.83 -44.72 32.05
C THR A 209 -46.39 -44.68 32.09
N PRO A 210 -47.08 -43.94 31.19
CA PRO A 210 -47.37 -44.52 29.86
C PRO A 210 -47.49 -43.57 28.64
N LYS A 211 -47.45 -44.23 27.47
CA LYS A 211 -47.50 -43.69 26.09
C LYS A 211 -46.26 -42.93 25.65
N SER A 212 -46.05 -42.95 24.33
CA SER A 212 -44.93 -42.34 23.61
C SER A 212 -45.31 -42.20 22.13
N ALA A 213 -44.51 -41.42 21.40
CA ALA A 213 -44.24 -41.61 19.98
C ALA A 213 -42.72 -41.57 19.87
N GLU A 214 -42.09 -42.70 19.59
CA GLU A 214 -40.63 -42.84 19.69
C GLU A 214 -39.93 -42.44 18.39
N GLU A 215 -39.26 -41.28 18.41
CA GLU A 215 -38.04 -41.09 17.62
C GLU A 215 -36.91 -41.91 18.27
N GLN A 216 -36.94 -43.23 18.07
CA GLN A 216 -35.82 -44.08 18.44
C GLN A 216 -34.64 -43.76 17.53
N ARG A 217 -33.66 -43.05 18.11
CA ARG A 217 -32.28 -43.01 17.60
C ARG A 217 -31.82 -44.44 17.40
N SER A 218 -31.61 -44.82 16.14
CA SER A 218 -31.03 -46.11 15.82
C SER A 218 -29.67 -46.25 16.50
N GLN A 219 -29.49 -47.37 17.21
CA GLN A 219 -28.18 -47.82 17.61
C GLN A 219 -27.38 -48.11 16.34
N ILE A 220 -26.53 -47.17 15.93
CA ILE A 220 -25.49 -47.47 14.95
C ILE A 220 -24.48 -48.37 15.67
N SER A 221 -24.68 -49.68 15.53
CA SER A 221 -23.57 -50.62 15.69
C SER A 221 -22.43 -50.13 14.83
N ILE A 222 -21.27 -49.85 15.43
CA ILE A 222 -20.09 -49.40 14.68
C ILE A 222 -19.64 -50.56 13.79
N ILE A 223 -20.12 -50.55 12.55
CA ILE A 223 -19.63 -51.45 11.51
C ILE A 223 -18.21 -50.98 11.20
N ASN A 224 -17.23 -51.79 11.59
CA ASN A 224 -15.83 -51.52 11.30
C ASN A 224 -15.66 -51.34 9.78
N SER A 225 -15.16 -50.17 9.38
CA SER A 225 -14.99 -49.77 7.98
C SER A 225 -13.99 -50.63 7.17
N ASN A 226 -13.26 -51.51 7.84
CA ASN A 226 -12.38 -52.51 7.21
C ASN A 226 -13.06 -53.86 6.95
N THR A 227 -14.37 -53.99 7.17
CA THR A 227 -15.12 -55.27 7.05
C THR A 227 -16.29 -55.25 6.07
N THR A 228 -16.58 -54.12 5.40
CA THR A 228 -17.55 -54.09 4.30
C THR A 228 -16.91 -54.53 2.99
N VAL A 229 -16.67 -55.84 2.86
CA VAL A 229 -16.58 -56.45 1.53
C VAL A 229 -17.99 -56.41 0.95
N LEU A 230 -18.17 -55.68 -0.15
CA LEU A 230 -19.39 -55.77 -0.95
C LEU A 230 -19.50 -57.21 -1.47
N GLU A 231 -20.38 -58.00 -0.85
CA GLU A 231 -20.69 -59.35 -1.34
C GLU A 231 -21.16 -59.25 -2.79
N LYS A 232 -20.60 -60.09 -3.66
CA LYS A 232 -20.92 -60.01 -5.10
C LYS A 232 -22.35 -60.50 -5.31
N PRO A 233 -23.08 -60.05 -6.35
CA PRO A 233 -24.45 -60.49 -6.60
C PRO A 233 -24.61 -62.03 -6.70
N MET A 234 -23.55 -62.75 -7.09
CA MET A 234 -23.46 -64.21 -7.03
C MET A 234 -23.67 -64.80 -5.63
N ASP A 235 -23.13 -64.19 -4.56
CA ASP A 235 -23.21 -64.70 -3.20
C ASP A 235 -24.63 -64.59 -2.62
N ILE A 236 -25.37 -63.54 -3.02
CA ILE A 236 -26.79 -63.35 -2.71
C ILE A 236 -27.63 -64.44 -3.41
N MET A 237 -27.35 -64.71 -4.69
CA MET A 237 -28.02 -65.78 -5.45
C MET A 237 -27.67 -67.20 -4.95
N ILE A 238 -26.51 -67.40 -4.32
CA ILE A 238 -26.15 -68.68 -3.71
C ILE A 238 -26.87 -68.88 -2.37
N LYS A 239 -27.01 -67.82 -1.54
CA LYS A 239 -27.76 -67.87 -0.28
C LYS A 239 -29.26 -68.16 -0.50
N SER A 240 -29.89 -67.60 -1.54
CA SER A 240 -31.30 -67.86 -1.85
C SER A 240 -31.57 -69.27 -2.42
N ARG A 241 -30.54 -69.95 -2.96
CA ARG A 241 -30.66 -71.28 -3.56
C ARG A 241 -30.70 -72.44 -2.56
N ASN A 242 -30.49 -72.16 -1.27
CA ASN A 242 -30.53 -73.15 -0.19
C ASN A 242 -31.91 -73.29 0.49
N VAL A 243 -32.96 -72.63 -0.02
CA VAL A 243 -34.34 -72.88 0.40
C VAL A 243 -34.79 -74.21 -0.21
N ALA A 244 -35.10 -75.21 0.63
CA ALA A 244 -35.56 -76.51 0.18
C ALA A 244 -36.88 -76.40 -0.62
N PRO A 245 -37.09 -77.24 -1.65
CA PRO A 245 -38.33 -77.21 -2.41
C PRO A 245 -39.52 -77.61 -1.51
N PRO A 246 -40.69 -76.96 -1.64
CA PRO A 246 -41.88 -77.36 -0.90
C PRO A 246 -42.33 -78.76 -1.36
N GLU A 247 -42.76 -79.59 -0.40
CA GLU A 247 -43.31 -80.92 -0.70
C GLU A 247 -44.61 -80.82 -1.52
N PRO A 248 -44.86 -81.73 -2.47
CA PRO A 248 -46.09 -81.71 -3.25
C PRO A 248 -47.28 -82.11 -2.37
N GLN A 249 -48.18 -81.16 -2.11
CA GLN A 249 -49.46 -81.44 -1.45
C GLN A 249 -50.34 -82.30 -2.36
N GLU A 250 -50.82 -83.43 -1.84
CA GLU A 250 -51.82 -84.26 -2.52
C GLU A 250 -53.17 -83.50 -2.62
N PRO A 251 -53.98 -83.75 -3.68
CA PRO A 251 -55.11 -82.89 -3.99
C PRO A 251 -56.28 -83.07 -3.01
N GLU A 252 -56.51 -82.06 -2.16
CA GLU A 252 -57.73 -81.96 -1.37
C GLU A 252 -58.97 -81.67 -2.25
N GLY A 253 -59.99 -82.51 -2.08
CA GLY A 253 -61.40 -82.20 -2.36
C GLY A 253 -61.89 -82.38 -3.81
N PRO A 254 -63.19 -82.69 -3.99
CA PRO A 254 -63.81 -82.75 -5.31
C PRO A 254 -63.98 -81.33 -5.87
N LYS A 255 -63.21 -81.02 -6.91
CA LYS A 255 -63.22 -79.68 -7.54
C LYS A 255 -64.50 -79.49 -8.36
N THR A 256 -65.19 -78.38 -8.13
CA THR A 256 -66.25 -77.90 -9.04
C THR A 256 -65.64 -77.53 -10.38
N ARG A 257 -66.27 -77.96 -11.47
CA ARG A 257 -65.85 -77.69 -12.84
C ARG A 257 -66.96 -77.01 -13.60
N LEU A 258 -66.63 -75.93 -14.32
CA LEU A 258 -67.56 -75.28 -15.23
C LEU A 258 -67.68 -76.10 -16.52
N MET A 259 -68.90 -76.48 -16.88
CA MET A 259 -69.24 -77.30 -18.04
C MET A 259 -70.19 -76.52 -18.96
N MET A 260 -69.94 -76.53 -20.27
CA MET A 260 -70.91 -76.06 -21.26
C MET A 260 -72.02 -77.11 -21.46
N THR A 261 -73.29 -76.72 -21.32
CA THR A 261 -74.45 -77.62 -21.39
C THR A 261 -75.18 -77.54 -22.73
N THR A 262 -75.45 -76.34 -23.22
CA THR A 262 -76.10 -76.08 -24.53
C THR A 262 -75.56 -74.83 -25.19
N LEU A 263 -75.52 -74.84 -26.53
CA LEU A 263 -75.21 -73.70 -27.37
C LEU A 263 -76.45 -73.34 -28.20
N VAL A 264 -76.99 -72.14 -27.99
CA VAL A 264 -78.14 -71.61 -28.72
C VAL A 264 -77.64 -70.62 -29.77
N LEU A 265 -78.00 -70.81 -31.03
CA LEU A 265 -77.62 -69.94 -32.14
C LEU A 265 -78.88 -69.37 -32.79
N THR A 266 -79.01 -68.05 -32.79
CA THR A 266 -80.12 -67.34 -33.43
C THR A 266 -79.59 -66.58 -34.64
N ASN A 267 -80.05 -66.94 -35.84
CA ASN A 267 -79.70 -66.30 -37.11
C ASN A 267 -78.19 -66.28 -37.42
N PHE A 268 -77.44 -67.32 -37.04
CA PHE A 268 -75.97 -67.34 -37.16
C PHE A 268 -75.47 -68.12 -38.38
N LYS A 269 -74.78 -67.43 -39.31
CA LYS A 269 -74.18 -67.99 -40.54
C LYS A 269 -75.14 -68.82 -41.39
N SER A 270 -75.06 -70.16 -41.32
CA SER A 270 -75.91 -71.09 -42.08
C SER A 270 -77.20 -71.45 -41.33
N TYR A 271 -77.34 -71.02 -40.08
CA TYR A 271 -78.47 -71.35 -39.21
C TYR A 271 -79.51 -70.23 -39.25
N ALA A 272 -80.62 -70.51 -39.93
CA ALA A 272 -81.82 -69.67 -39.92
C ALA A 272 -82.63 -69.90 -38.63
N GLY A 273 -83.21 -68.83 -38.08
CA GLY A 273 -83.99 -68.90 -36.85
C GLY A 273 -83.14 -69.30 -35.64
N GLN A 274 -83.81 -69.82 -34.60
CA GLN A 274 -83.16 -70.34 -33.40
C GLN A 274 -82.83 -71.83 -33.58
N GLN A 275 -81.55 -72.19 -33.45
CA GLN A 275 -81.04 -73.56 -33.50
C GLN A 275 -80.35 -73.88 -32.17
N ILE A 276 -80.62 -75.06 -31.61
CA ILE A 276 -80.06 -75.48 -30.32
C ILE A 276 -79.12 -76.66 -30.55
N VAL A 277 -77.87 -76.52 -30.12
CA VAL A 277 -76.84 -77.55 -30.17
C VAL A 277 -76.56 -78.03 -28.75
N GLY A 278 -77.02 -79.25 -28.43
CA GLY A 278 -76.87 -79.89 -27.13
C GLY A 278 -78.00 -80.89 -26.84
N PRO A 279 -78.06 -81.46 -25.63
CA PRO A 279 -77.14 -81.24 -24.52
C PRO A 279 -75.75 -81.83 -24.79
N PHE A 280 -74.69 -81.12 -24.40
CA PHE A 280 -73.33 -81.64 -24.41
C PHE A 280 -73.12 -82.60 -23.23
N HIS A 281 -72.26 -83.60 -23.43
CA HIS A 281 -71.88 -84.55 -22.37
C HIS A 281 -70.74 -83.99 -21.51
N ALA A 282 -70.78 -84.26 -20.20
CA ALA A 282 -69.92 -83.63 -19.20
C ALA A 282 -68.41 -83.89 -19.36
N SER A 283 -68.03 -85.03 -19.93
CA SER A 283 -66.62 -85.40 -20.15
C SER A 283 -66.13 -85.07 -21.56
N PHE A 284 -66.83 -85.54 -22.60
CA PHE A 284 -66.39 -85.42 -23.99
C PHE A 284 -67.60 -85.45 -24.94
N SER A 285 -67.58 -84.60 -25.96
CA SER A 285 -68.61 -84.52 -27.01
C SER A 285 -67.94 -84.37 -28.39
N SER A 286 -68.38 -85.14 -29.38
CA SER A 286 -67.83 -85.11 -30.75
C SER A 286 -68.84 -84.60 -31.76
N VAL A 287 -68.44 -83.66 -32.63
CA VAL A 287 -69.30 -83.04 -33.66
C VAL A 287 -68.99 -83.67 -35.02
N VAL A 288 -69.84 -84.59 -35.46
CA VAL A 288 -69.71 -85.33 -36.73
C VAL A 288 -70.76 -84.90 -37.76
N GLY A 289 -70.50 -85.18 -39.04
CA GLY A 289 -71.39 -84.83 -40.15
C GLY A 289 -70.66 -84.73 -41.50
N PRO A 290 -71.37 -84.61 -42.64
CA PRO A 290 -70.75 -84.51 -43.96
C PRO A 290 -69.95 -83.21 -44.15
N ASN A 291 -69.10 -83.15 -45.18
CA ASN A 291 -68.34 -81.92 -45.46
C ASN A 291 -69.27 -80.82 -45.97
N GLY A 292 -69.03 -79.57 -45.52
CA GLY A 292 -69.91 -78.44 -45.80
C GLY A 292 -71.14 -78.30 -44.89
N SER A 293 -71.49 -79.30 -44.06
CA SER A 293 -72.72 -79.33 -43.24
C SER A 293 -72.77 -78.36 -42.04
N GLY A 294 -71.98 -77.28 -42.04
CA GLY A 294 -71.93 -76.31 -40.95
C GLY A 294 -71.14 -76.71 -39.70
N LYS A 295 -70.51 -77.90 -39.62
CA LYS A 295 -69.72 -78.36 -38.45
C LYS A 295 -68.81 -77.27 -37.84
N SER A 296 -68.00 -76.64 -38.69
CA SER A 296 -67.05 -75.60 -38.28
C SER A 296 -67.71 -74.26 -37.89
N ASN A 297 -68.99 -74.05 -38.21
CA ASN A 297 -69.75 -72.88 -37.74
C ASN A 297 -70.04 -72.96 -36.24
N VAL A 298 -70.08 -74.16 -35.65
CA VAL A 298 -70.15 -74.35 -34.18
C VAL A 298 -68.87 -73.80 -33.51
N ILE A 299 -67.70 -74.07 -34.08
CA ILE A 299 -66.42 -73.53 -33.60
C ILE A 299 -66.36 -72.02 -33.81
N ASP A 300 -66.80 -71.51 -34.96
CA ASP A 300 -66.90 -70.05 -35.19
C ASP A 300 -67.89 -69.36 -34.22
N ALA A 301 -68.93 -70.06 -33.75
CA ALA A 301 -69.87 -69.53 -32.76
C ALA A 301 -69.23 -69.42 -31.37
N LEU A 302 -68.43 -70.41 -30.97
CA LEU A 302 -67.64 -70.34 -29.73
C LEU A 302 -66.54 -69.27 -29.81
N LEU A 303 -65.80 -69.18 -30.92
CA LEU A 303 -64.85 -68.08 -31.19
C LEU A 303 -65.50 -66.70 -31.07
N PHE A 304 -66.74 -66.58 -31.58
CA PHE A 304 -67.51 -65.36 -31.50
C PHE A 304 -67.91 -65.05 -30.05
N VAL A 305 -68.45 -65.98 -29.27
CA VAL A 305 -68.83 -65.73 -27.87
C VAL A 305 -67.62 -65.52 -26.95
N PHE A 306 -66.47 -66.14 -27.22
CA PHE A 306 -65.24 -65.93 -26.45
C PHE A 306 -64.40 -64.70 -26.87
N GLY A 307 -64.93 -63.84 -27.74
CA GLY A 307 -64.34 -62.53 -27.99
C GLY A 307 -63.09 -62.46 -28.87
N PHE A 308 -62.81 -63.53 -29.62
CA PHE A 308 -61.72 -63.54 -30.57
C PHE A 308 -61.89 -62.42 -31.63
N ARG A 309 -60.78 -61.79 -32.04
CA ARG A 309 -60.76 -60.79 -33.12
C ARG A 309 -61.30 -61.43 -34.41
N ALA A 310 -62.07 -60.69 -35.20
CA ALA A 310 -62.65 -61.21 -36.45
C ALA A 310 -61.60 -61.70 -37.48
N SER A 311 -60.35 -61.22 -37.40
CA SER A 311 -59.22 -61.75 -38.18
C SER A 311 -58.76 -63.16 -37.74
N LYS A 312 -59.05 -63.59 -36.50
CA LYS A 312 -58.91 -64.97 -36.00
C LYS A 312 -60.15 -65.84 -36.35
N MET A 313 -61.09 -65.34 -37.15
CA MET A 313 -62.27 -66.08 -37.62
C MET A 313 -62.22 -66.24 -39.16
N ARG A 314 -62.94 -67.24 -39.69
CA ARG A 314 -63.02 -67.46 -41.16
C ARG A 314 -63.76 -66.37 -41.94
N GLN A 315 -64.38 -65.41 -41.26
CA GLN A 315 -65.02 -64.23 -41.83
C GLN A 315 -64.47 -62.99 -41.13
N GLY A 316 -63.77 -62.13 -41.87
CA GLY A 316 -63.06 -60.97 -41.31
C GLY A 316 -63.94 -59.82 -40.82
N LYS A 317 -65.27 -59.90 -40.98
CA LYS A 317 -66.25 -58.88 -40.56
C LYS A 317 -67.35 -59.50 -39.70
N ILE A 318 -67.74 -58.80 -38.64
CA ILE A 318 -68.74 -59.25 -37.68
C ILE A 318 -70.15 -59.30 -38.31
N SER A 319 -70.49 -58.35 -39.21
CA SER A 319 -71.79 -58.38 -39.92
C SER A 319 -71.96 -59.60 -40.84
N ALA A 320 -70.87 -60.21 -41.30
CA ALA A 320 -70.88 -61.44 -42.12
C ALA A 320 -71.13 -62.72 -41.30
N LEU A 321 -71.37 -62.60 -39.99
CA LEU A 321 -71.82 -63.69 -39.12
C LEU A 321 -73.35 -63.80 -39.06
N ILE A 322 -74.09 -62.80 -39.56
CA ILE A 322 -75.55 -62.82 -39.63
C ILE A 322 -75.99 -63.69 -40.80
N HIS A 323 -77.00 -64.54 -40.58
CA HIS A 323 -77.59 -65.39 -41.61
C HIS A 323 -78.20 -64.55 -42.74
N ASN A 324 -77.99 -65.00 -43.98
CA ASN A 324 -78.56 -64.41 -45.18
C ASN A 324 -78.90 -65.55 -46.15
N SER A 325 -80.18 -65.70 -46.46
CA SER A 325 -80.71 -66.68 -47.41
C SER A 325 -81.88 -66.09 -48.20
N VAL A 326 -82.32 -66.78 -49.25
CA VAL A 326 -83.44 -66.32 -50.11
C VAL A 326 -84.74 -66.16 -49.29
N ASP A 327 -84.98 -67.06 -48.33
CA ASP A 327 -86.17 -67.02 -47.46
C ASP A 327 -86.06 -65.97 -46.34
N HIS A 328 -84.83 -65.60 -45.94
CA HIS A 328 -84.55 -64.62 -44.89
C HIS A 328 -83.37 -63.69 -45.26
N PRO A 329 -83.59 -62.69 -46.14
CA PRO A 329 -82.52 -61.85 -46.68
C PRO A 329 -82.06 -60.70 -45.77
N ASP A 330 -82.93 -60.20 -44.88
CA ASP A 330 -82.70 -58.96 -44.10
C ASP A 330 -82.91 -59.16 -42.58
N LEU A 331 -82.07 -60.00 -41.97
CA LEU A 331 -82.06 -60.20 -40.52
C LEU A 331 -81.27 -59.08 -39.80
N PRO A 332 -81.81 -58.46 -38.72
CA PRO A 332 -81.21 -57.27 -38.10
C PRO A 332 -80.00 -57.56 -37.21
N TYR A 333 -79.96 -58.75 -36.60
CA TYR A 333 -78.89 -59.21 -35.72
C TYR A 333 -78.75 -60.74 -35.79
N CYS A 334 -77.59 -61.24 -35.36
CA CYS A 334 -77.44 -62.62 -34.93
C CYS A 334 -77.00 -62.67 -33.46
N GLU A 335 -77.31 -63.77 -32.81
CA GLU A 335 -77.01 -64.00 -31.41
C GLU A 335 -76.50 -65.43 -31.23
N VAL A 336 -75.52 -65.58 -30.35
CA VAL A 336 -75.06 -66.89 -29.88
C VAL A 336 -75.03 -66.85 -28.36
N GLU A 337 -75.69 -67.80 -27.73
CA GLU A 337 -75.76 -67.98 -26.28
C GLU A 337 -75.10 -69.29 -25.90
N VAL A 338 -74.11 -69.22 -25.01
CA VAL A 338 -73.45 -70.40 -24.43
C VAL A 338 -73.93 -70.56 -23.00
N HIS A 339 -74.56 -71.69 -22.73
CA HIS A 339 -75.02 -72.04 -21.39
C HIS A 339 -73.94 -72.86 -20.70
N PHE A 340 -73.52 -72.40 -19.54
CA PHE A 340 -72.63 -73.10 -18.63
C PHE A 340 -73.37 -73.49 -17.35
N GLN A 341 -72.86 -74.51 -16.69
CA GLN A 341 -73.33 -75.00 -15.40
C GLN A 341 -72.13 -75.55 -14.62
N GLU A 342 -72.18 -75.50 -13.29
CA GLU A 342 -71.12 -76.09 -12.46
C GLU A 342 -71.49 -77.52 -12.08
N VAL A 343 -70.55 -78.42 -12.29
CA VAL A 343 -70.65 -79.84 -11.94
C VAL A 343 -69.55 -80.23 -10.96
N VAL A 344 -69.88 -81.08 -10.01
CA VAL A 344 -68.94 -81.76 -9.11
C VAL A 344 -68.67 -83.14 -9.69
N ASP A 345 -67.42 -83.38 -10.07
CA ASP A 345 -66.99 -84.67 -10.62
C ASP A 345 -66.82 -85.69 -9.46
N LEU A 346 -67.71 -86.68 -9.37
CA LEU A 346 -67.62 -87.75 -8.37
C LEU A 346 -66.58 -88.81 -8.81
N PRO A 347 -65.88 -89.48 -7.87
CA PRO A 347 -64.82 -90.45 -8.20
C PRO A 347 -65.30 -91.67 -9.03
N ASN A 348 -66.62 -91.88 -9.13
CA ASN A 348 -67.22 -92.95 -9.94
C ASN A 348 -67.49 -92.55 -11.41
N GLY A 349 -67.05 -91.36 -11.85
CA GLY A 349 -67.30 -90.86 -13.21
C GLY A 349 -68.73 -90.36 -13.44
N GLN A 350 -69.50 -90.15 -12.38
CA GLN A 350 -70.79 -89.46 -12.40
C GLN A 350 -70.60 -88.01 -11.95
N HIS A 351 -71.54 -87.14 -12.31
CA HIS A 351 -71.44 -85.71 -12.09
C HIS A 351 -72.69 -85.19 -11.38
N GLU A 352 -72.52 -84.49 -10.26
CA GLU A 352 -73.62 -83.79 -9.58
C GLU A 352 -73.65 -82.32 -9.99
N VAL A 353 -74.84 -81.81 -10.30
CA VAL A 353 -75.05 -80.42 -10.70
C VAL A 353 -75.20 -79.55 -9.45
N VAL A 354 -74.42 -78.47 -9.36
CA VAL A 354 -74.59 -77.47 -8.30
C VAL A 354 -75.89 -76.68 -8.54
N PRO A 355 -76.82 -76.58 -7.58
CA PRO A 355 -78.04 -75.79 -7.72
C PRO A 355 -77.75 -74.32 -8.05
N ASP A 356 -78.62 -73.68 -8.84
CA ASP A 356 -78.54 -72.28 -9.27
C ASP A 356 -77.23 -71.83 -9.95
N SER A 357 -76.36 -72.76 -10.34
CA SER A 357 -75.06 -72.49 -10.99
C SER A 357 -75.12 -72.14 -12.49
N GLN A 358 -76.32 -71.94 -13.05
CA GLN A 358 -76.48 -71.66 -14.48
C GLN A 358 -75.96 -70.27 -14.86
N LEU A 359 -75.09 -70.26 -15.88
CA LEU A 359 -74.48 -69.05 -16.42
C LEU A 359 -74.69 -69.03 -17.94
N ILE A 360 -75.45 -68.05 -18.42
CA ILE A 360 -75.69 -67.82 -19.85
C ILE A 360 -74.82 -66.64 -20.29
N ILE A 361 -73.85 -66.90 -21.15
CA ILE A 361 -73.05 -65.87 -21.80
C ILE A 361 -73.55 -65.78 -23.24
N SER A 362 -74.18 -64.67 -23.62
CA SER A 362 -74.54 -64.40 -25.01
C SER A 362 -73.77 -63.22 -25.60
N ARG A 363 -73.57 -63.27 -26.92
CA ARG A 363 -73.05 -62.16 -27.70
C ARG A 363 -74.00 -61.90 -28.86
N LYS A 364 -74.53 -60.68 -28.95
CA LYS A 364 -75.35 -60.22 -30.09
C LYS A 364 -74.47 -59.40 -31.04
N ALA A 365 -74.50 -59.72 -32.34
CA ALA A 365 -73.87 -58.93 -33.40
C ALA A 365 -74.93 -58.26 -34.27
N PHE A 366 -74.74 -56.97 -34.53
CA PHE A 366 -75.67 -56.13 -35.30
C PHE A 366 -75.11 -55.83 -36.70
N LYS A 367 -76.02 -55.52 -37.64
CA LYS A 367 -75.66 -55.24 -39.06
C LYS A 367 -74.65 -54.09 -39.24
N ASN A 368 -74.51 -53.20 -38.25
CA ASN A 368 -73.55 -52.09 -38.19
C ASN A 368 -72.12 -52.50 -37.74
N ASN A 369 -71.80 -53.80 -37.66
CA ASN A 369 -70.55 -54.37 -37.14
C ASN A 369 -70.28 -54.16 -35.64
N THR A 370 -71.19 -53.60 -34.86
CA THR A 370 -71.05 -53.60 -33.39
C THR A 370 -71.50 -54.93 -32.81
N SER A 371 -70.92 -55.30 -31.67
CA SER A 371 -71.33 -56.48 -30.90
C SER A 371 -71.44 -56.13 -29.42
N LYS A 372 -72.46 -56.64 -28.75
CA LYS A 372 -72.67 -56.48 -27.31
C LYS A 372 -72.62 -57.84 -26.61
N TYR A 373 -72.06 -57.87 -25.41
CA TYR A 373 -72.11 -59.03 -24.53
C TYR A 373 -73.28 -58.93 -23.57
N TYR A 374 -73.84 -60.08 -23.22
CA TYR A 374 -74.84 -60.24 -22.19
C TYR A 374 -74.44 -61.39 -21.28
N MET A 375 -74.56 -61.19 -19.98
CA MET A 375 -74.34 -62.20 -18.95
C MET A 375 -75.63 -62.36 -18.16
N ASN A 376 -76.23 -63.56 -18.19
CA ASN A 376 -77.57 -63.84 -17.67
C ASN A 376 -78.61 -62.80 -18.13
N GLY A 377 -78.57 -62.45 -19.43
CA GLY A 377 -79.46 -61.47 -20.07
C GLY A 377 -79.16 -59.99 -19.80
N LYS A 378 -78.20 -59.65 -18.92
CA LYS A 378 -77.79 -58.26 -18.63
C LYS A 378 -76.61 -57.84 -19.50
N GLU A 379 -76.68 -56.67 -20.11
CA GLU A 379 -75.60 -56.13 -20.96
C GLU A 379 -74.30 -55.94 -20.14
N SER A 380 -73.17 -56.39 -20.68
CA SER A 380 -71.87 -56.44 -19.99
C SER A 380 -70.69 -56.10 -20.91
N SER A 381 -69.51 -55.90 -20.32
CA SER A 381 -68.26 -55.68 -21.05
C SER A 381 -67.45 -56.97 -21.21
N PHE A 382 -66.62 -57.06 -22.26
CA PHE A 382 -65.71 -58.20 -22.44
C PHE A 382 -64.78 -58.40 -21.24
N ASN A 383 -64.22 -57.33 -20.66
CA ASN A 383 -63.32 -57.42 -19.50
C ASN A 383 -64.03 -58.01 -18.28
N THR A 384 -65.31 -57.69 -18.07
CA THR A 384 -66.12 -58.25 -16.96
C THR A 384 -66.39 -59.74 -17.18
N VAL A 385 -66.75 -60.14 -18.40
CA VAL A 385 -67.00 -61.54 -18.77
C VAL A 385 -65.70 -62.36 -18.71
N GLY A 386 -64.59 -61.80 -19.20
CA GLY A 386 -63.27 -62.42 -19.19
C GLY A 386 -62.69 -62.56 -17.78
N ALA A 387 -62.85 -61.57 -16.90
CA ALA A 387 -62.46 -61.70 -15.49
C ALA A 387 -63.26 -62.80 -14.79
N PHE A 388 -64.59 -62.82 -14.97
CA PHE A 388 -65.46 -63.84 -14.37
C PHE A 388 -65.13 -65.26 -14.85
N LEU A 389 -64.82 -65.43 -16.14
CA LEU A 389 -64.39 -66.72 -16.69
C LEU A 389 -62.97 -67.10 -16.22
N ARG A 390 -62.06 -66.14 -16.09
CA ARG A 390 -60.70 -66.34 -15.55
C ARG A 390 -60.74 -66.81 -14.09
N ASP A 391 -61.60 -66.22 -13.26
CA ASP A 391 -61.81 -66.66 -11.87
C ASP A 391 -62.32 -68.11 -11.79
N ARG A 392 -63.00 -68.60 -12.84
CA ARG A 392 -63.45 -70.00 -13.00
C ARG A 392 -62.51 -70.86 -13.87
N GLY A 393 -61.27 -70.40 -14.10
CA GLY A 393 -60.21 -71.17 -14.78
C GLY A 393 -60.25 -71.15 -16.32
N VAL A 394 -61.10 -70.32 -16.93
CA VAL A 394 -61.18 -70.13 -18.39
C VAL A 394 -60.62 -68.76 -18.76
N ASP A 395 -59.33 -68.70 -19.05
CA ASP A 395 -58.70 -67.45 -19.50
C ASP A 395 -58.97 -67.19 -20.99
N LEU A 396 -59.49 -66.00 -21.30
CA LEU A 396 -59.82 -65.59 -22.68
C LEU A 396 -58.71 -64.78 -23.37
N ASP A 397 -57.72 -64.26 -22.63
CA ASP A 397 -56.66 -63.42 -23.19
C ASP A 397 -55.59 -64.29 -23.87
N HIS A 398 -55.13 -65.36 -23.21
CA HIS A 398 -54.21 -66.34 -23.78
C HIS A 398 -54.99 -67.48 -24.45
N LYS A 399 -54.61 -67.84 -25.70
CA LYS A 399 -55.34 -68.76 -26.60
C LYS A 399 -55.67 -70.17 -26.05
N ARG A 400 -55.12 -70.55 -24.91
CA ARG A 400 -54.56 -71.89 -24.60
C ARG A 400 -55.55 -73.06 -24.67
N PHE A 401 -56.82 -72.80 -24.39
CA PHE A 401 -57.88 -73.81 -24.40
C PHE A 401 -58.44 -74.12 -25.80
N LEU A 402 -58.04 -73.38 -26.84
CA LEU A 402 -58.59 -73.48 -28.19
C LEU A 402 -57.49 -73.67 -29.25
N ILE A 403 -57.46 -74.85 -29.86
CA ILE A 403 -56.52 -75.19 -30.94
C ILE A 403 -57.24 -75.06 -32.29
N LEU A 404 -56.82 -74.09 -33.11
CA LEU A 404 -57.37 -73.84 -34.44
C LEU A 404 -56.60 -74.60 -35.54
N GLN A 405 -57.23 -74.77 -36.70
CA GLN A 405 -56.54 -75.30 -37.87
C GLN A 405 -55.41 -74.34 -38.31
N GLY A 406 -54.17 -74.85 -38.42
CA GLY A 406 -52.96 -74.06 -38.69
C GLY A 406 -52.20 -73.58 -37.44
N GLU A 407 -52.84 -73.59 -36.26
CA GLU A 407 -52.22 -73.21 -34.99
C GLU A 407 -51.02 -74.12 -34.66
N VAL A 408 -51.20 -75.44 -34.83
CA VAL A 408 -50.16 -76.46 -34.61
C VAL A 408 -48.94 -76.26 -35.53
N GLU A 409 -49.17 -75.85 -36.78
CA GLU A 409 -48.10 -75.54 -37.72
C GLU A 409 -47.34 -74.28 -37.29
N SER A 410 -48.06 -73.23 -36.88
CA SER A 410 -47.42 -72.00 -36.38
C SER A 410 -46.51 -72.23 -35.16
N ILE A 411 -46.93 -73.08 -34.22
CA ILE A 411 -46.11 -73.46 -33.06
C ILE A 411 -44.86 -74.24 -33.49
N SER A 412 -44.99 -75.12 -34.49
CA SER A 412 -43.83 -75.87 -35.03
C SER A 412 -42.81 -75.01 -35.80
N GLN A 413 -43.23 -73.83 -36.26
CA GLN A 413 -42.40 -72.88 -37.01
C GLN A 413 -41.84 -71.73 -36.15
N MET A 414 -42.14 -71.68 -34.85
CA MET A 414 -41.59 -70.68 -33.93
C MET A 414 -40.06 -70.80 -33.80
N LYS A 415 -39.37 -69.66 -33.85
CA LYS A 415 -37.93 -69.56 -33.57
C LYS A 415 -37.67 -69.79 -32.07
N SER A 416 -36.48 -70.25 -31.70
CA SER A 416 -36.14 -70.52 -30.28
C SER A 416 -36.23 -69.30 -29.36
N LYS A 417 -35.99 -68.10 -29.89
CA LYS A 417 -36.18 -66.80 -29.24
C LYS A 417 -36.71 -65.79 -30.27
N ALA A 418 -37.50 -64.81 -29.83
CA ALA A 418 -37.88 -63.63 -30.59
C ALA A 418 -36.63 -62.94 -31.17
N ALA A 419 -36.63 -62.72 -32.48
CA ALA A 419 -35.58 -61.93 -33.15
C ALA A 419 -35.85 -60.42 -33.05
N ASN A 420 -37.13 -60.06 -33.02
CA ASN A 420 -37.64 -58.69 -32.91
C ASN A 420 -38.74 -58.68 -31.82
N GLU A 421 -38.96 -57.54 -31.18
CA GLU A 421 -39.99 -57.33 -30.14
C GLU A 421 -41.45 -57.53 -30.62
N HIS A 422 -41.65 -57.75 -31.92
CA HIS A 422 -42.96 -57.98 -32.54
C HIS A 422 -43.13 -59.40 -33.12
N GLU A 423 -42.16 -60.29 -32.93
CA GLU A 423 -42.24 -61.71 -33.28
C GLU A 423 -42.22 -62.57 -32.01
N ASP A 424 -43.26 -63.37 -31.77
CA ASP A 424 -43.26 -64.32 -30.65
C ASP A 424 -42.33 -65.51 -30.97
N GLY A 425 -41.27 -65.69 -30.18
CA GLY A 425 -40.45 -66.89 -30.16
C GLY A 425 -40.99 -67.95 -29.19
N LEU A 426 -40.42 -69.15 -29.26
CA LEU A 426 -40.76 -70.26 -28.37
C LEU A 426 -40.42 -69.94 -26.90
N LEU A 427 -39.34 -69.19 -26.64
CA LEU A 427 -39.01 -68.73 -25.30
C LEU A 427 -40.05 -67.74 -24.77
N GLU A 428 -40.43 -66.74 -25.56
CA GLU A 428 -41.43 -65.73 -25.19
C GLU A 428 -42.82 -66.37 -25.02
N TYR A 429 -43.16 -67.35 -25.87
CA TYR A 429 -44.34 -68.19 -25.73
C TYR A 429 -44.32 -69.05 -24.45
N LEU A 430 -43.15 -69.54 -24.02
CA LEU A 430 -42.98 -70.29 -22.77
C LEU A 430 -43.00 -69.36 -21.54
N GLU A 431 -42.38 -68.18 -21.61
CA GLU A 431 -42.46 -67.14 -20.59
C GLU A 431 -43.91 -66.67 -20.41
N ASP A 432 -44.67 -66.55 -21.50
CA ASP A 432 -46.11 -66.32 -21.44
C ASP A 432 -46.83 -67.50 -20.76
N ILE A 433 -46.56 -68.74 -21.16
CA ILE A 433 -47.16 -69.96 -20.56
C ILE A 433 -46.98 -69.96 -19.04
N ILE A 434 -45.77 -69.67 -18.55
CA ILE A 434 -45.43 -69.63 -17.11
C ILE A 434 -45.98 -68.35 -16.44
N GLY A 435 -46.23 -67.29 -17.21
CA GLY A 435 -46.74 -66.00 -16.74
C GLY A 435 -45.64 -65.01 -16.31
N THR A 436 -44.38 -65.29 -16.62
CA THR A 436 -43.22 -64.44 -16.28
C THR A 436 -43.10 -63.19 -17.15
N SER A 437 -43.77 -63.17 -18.31
CA SER A 437 -43.82 -62.01 -19.23
C SER A 437 -44.19 -60.69 -18.52
N LYS A 438 -45.10 -60.74 -17.54
CA LYS A 438 -45.53 -59.58 -16.73
C LYS A 438 -44.47 -58.99 -15.81
N TYR A 439 -43.44 -59.78 -15.47
CA TYR A 439 -42.38 -59.37 -14.53
C TYR A 439 -41.12 -58.89 -15.23
N LYS A 440 -40.91 -59.25 -16.49
CA LYS A 440 -39.69 -58.96 -17.26
C LYS A 440 -39.43 -57.46 -17.37
N THR A 441 -40.37 -56.70 -17.92
CA THR A 441 -40.22 -55.24 -18.11
C THR A 441 -40.02 -54.46 -16.79
N PRO A 442 -40.80 -54.63 -15.71
CA PRO A 442 -40.54 -53.90 -14.47
C PRO A 442 -39.26 -54.35 -13.75
N ILE A 443 -38.79 -55.59 -13.95
CA ILE A 443 -37.48 -56.03 -13.42
C ILE A 443 -36.35 -55.38 -14.19
N ASP A 444 -36.41 -55.36 -15.53
CA ASP A 444 -35.38 -54.74 -16.37
C ASP A 444 -35.32 -53.21 -16.15
N GLU A 445 -36.47 -52.54 -16.03
CA GLU A 445 -36.54 -51.11 -15.66
C GLU A 445 -35.92 -50.84 -14.28
N ALA A 446 -36.31 -51.61 -13.25
CA ALA A 446 -35.78 -51.45 -11.90
C ALA A 446 -34.28 -51.81 -11.79
N ALA A 447 -33.79 -52.77 -12.59
CA ALA A 447 -32.37 -53.11 -12.66
C ALA A 447 -31.54 -51.96 -13.26
N ASN A 448 -32.01 -51.37 -14.37
CA ASN A 448 -31.37 -50.20 -14.97
C ASN A 448 -31.36 -48.99 -14.01
N GLU A 449 -32.46 -48.75 -13.29
CA GLU A 449 -32.52 -47.68 -12.28
C GLU A 449 -31.52 -47.95 -11.14
N LEU A 450 -31.48 -49.18 -10.61
CA LEU A 450 -30.53 -49.60 -9.57
C LEU A 450 -29.07 -49.42 -10.00
N GLU A 451 -28.70 -49.82 -11.23
CA GLU A 451 -27.35 -49.61 -11.76
C GLU A 451 -27.00 -48.12 -11.83
N SER A 452 -27.90 -47.28 -12.34
CA SER A 452 -27.67 -45.84 -12.42
C SER A 452 -27.49 -45.18 -11.04
N LEU A 453 -28.27 -45.61 -10.04
CA LEU A 453 -28.15 -45.13 -8.66
C LEU A 453 -26.87 -45.64 -7.98
N ASN A 454 -26.43 -46.84 -8.31
CA ASN A 454 -25.17 -47.41 -7.81
C ASN A 454 -23.95 -46.68 -8.36
N ASP A 455 -23.94 -46.33 -9.66
CA ASP A 455 -22.89 -45.51 -10.27
C ASP A 455 -22.79 -44.12 -9.60
N ILE A 456 -23.94 -43.48 -9.35
CA ILE A 456 -24.00 -42.23 -8.59
C ILE A 456 -23.48 -42.44 -7.17
N CYS A 457 -23.85 -43.54 -6.50
CA CYS A 457 -23.37 -43.86 -5.15
C CYS A 457 -21.84 -44.00 -5.09
N VAL A 458 -21.25 -44.71 -6.06
CA VAL A 458 -19.79 -44.87 -6.20
C VAL A 458 -19.10 -43.53 -6.47
N GLU A 459 -19.64 -42.69 -7.36
CA GLU A 459 -19.12 -41.33 -7.61
C GLU A 459 -19.13 -40.47 -6.33
N LYS A 460 -20.23 -40.48 -5.58
CA LYS A 460 -20.35 -39.73 -4.32
C LYS A 460 -19.44 -40.29 -3.22
N ASN A 461 -19.30 -41.62 -3.10
CA ASN A 461 -18.39 -42.26 -2.16
C ASN A 461 -16.92 -41.91 -2.46
N ASN A 462 -16.49 -41.99 -3.73
CA ASN A 462 -15.16 -41.56 -4.15
C ASN A 462 -14.90 -40.09 -3.78
N ARG A 463 -15.88 -39.20 -4.00
CA ARG A 463 -15.79 -37.79 -3.61
C ARG A 463 -15.66 -37.61 -2.08
N VAL A 464 -16.37 -38.40 -1.27
CA VAL A 464 -16.22 -38.39 0.19
C VAL A 464 -14.81 -38.85 0.59
N GLN A 465 -14.30 -39.95 0.03
CA GLN A 465 -12.94 -40.44 0.33
C GLN A 465 -11.85 -39.44 -0.04
N HIS A 466 -12.02 -38.64 -1.09
CA HIS A 466 -11.11 -37.54 -1.41
C HIS A 466 -11.10 -36.46 -0.30
N VAL A 467 -12.28 -36.07 0.19
CA VAL A 467 -12.40 -35.09 1.30
C VAL A 467 -11.88 -35.66 2.63
N GLU A 468 -12.05 -36.96 2.90
CA GLU A 468 -11.48 -37.60 4.08
C GLU A 468 -9.94 -37.63 4.04
N LYS A 469 -9.34 -37.88 2.87
CA LYS A 469 -7.88 -37.80 2.67
C LYS A 469 -7.36 -36.37 2.88
N GLU A 470 -8.08 -35.35 2.41
CA GLU A 470 -7.74 -33.95 2.69
C GLU A 470 -7.85 -33.61 4.18
N LYS A 471 -8.91 -34.07 4.85
CA LYS A 471 -9.10 -33.90 6.30
C LYS A 471 -7.94 -34.54 7.08
N ALA A 472 -7.61 -35.80 6.80
CA ALA A 472 -6.49 -36.49 7.43
C ALA A 472 -5.16 -35.76 7.21
N GLY A 473 -4.89 -35.29 5.98
CA GLY A 473 -3.72 -34.47 5.67
C GLY A 473 -3.67 -33.08 6.34
N LEU A 474 -4.78 -32.63 6.93
CA LEU A 474 -4.85 -31.42 7.76
C LEU A 474 -4.65 -31.71 9.26
N GLU A 475 -4.85 -32.94 9.73
CA GLU A 475 -4.70 -33.28 11.16
C GLU A 475 -3.27 -33.10 11.66
N ASP A 476 -2.26 -33.50 10.87
CA ASP A 476 -0.85 -33.23 11.20
C ASP A 476 -0.52 -31.73 11.30
N LYS A 477 -1.14 -30.91 10.43
CA LYS A 477 -0.94 -29.45 10.44
C LYS A 477 -1.62 -28.82 11.65
N LYS A 478 -2.83 -29.27 12.00
CA LYS A 478 -3.52 -28.91 13.24
C LYS A 478 -2.70 -29.30 14.46
N ASN A 479 -2.17 -30.51 14.51
CA ASN A 479 -1.40 -31.02 15.65
C ASN A 479 -0.09 -30.22 15.85
N LYS A 480 0.60 -29.86 14.75
CA LYS A 480 1.76 -28.95 14.78
C LYS A 480 1.40 -27.52 15.22
N ALA A 481 0.24 -27.00 14.82
CA ALA A 481 -0.24 -25.70 15.30
C ALA A 481 -0.58 -25.75 16.80
N LEU A 482 -1.18 -26.85 17.28
CA LEU A 482 -1.48 -27.05 18.69
C LEU A 482 -0.23 -27.28 19.55
N SER A 483 0.82 -27.93 19.03
CA SER A 483 2.11 -28.01 19.74
C SER A 483 2.75 -26.63 19.80
N TYR A 484 2.80 -25.89 18.69
CA TYR A 484 3.32 -24.52 18.67
C TYR A 484 2.62 -23.60 19.68
N ILE A 485 1.27 -23.62 19.76
CA ILE A 485 0.51 -22.82 20.74
C ILE A 485 0.82 -23.24 22.19
N ARG A 486 1.09 -24.53 22.44
CA ARG A 486 1.55 -24.99 23.76
C ARG A 486 2.95 -24.48 24.06
N ASP A 487 3.88 -24.60 23.11
CA ASP A 487 5.27 -24.12 23.24
C ASP A 487 5.31 -22.59 23.45
N GLU A 488 4.40 -21.85 22.81
CA GLU A 488 4.21 -20.39 22.97
C GLU A 488 3.64 -20.04 24.35
N ASN A 489 2.64 -20.78 24.86
CA ASN A 489 2.16 -20.63 26.24
C ASN A 489 3.27 -20.96 27.27
N ASP A 490 3.99 -22.07 27.08
CA ASP A 490 5.14 -22.47 27.89
C ASP A 490 6.25 -21.40 27.89
N MET A 491 6.44 -20.71 26.76
CA MET A 491 7.36 -19.58 26.65
C MET A 491 6.84 -18.37 27.40
N ALA A 492 5.55 -18.04 27.26
CA ALA A 492 4.90 -16.92 27.97
C ALA A 492 4.90 -17.12 29.50
N GLU A 493 4.67 -18.35 29.99
CA GLU A 493 4.79 -18.68 31.41
C GLU A 493 6.23 -18.48 31.92
N LYS A 494 7.24 -18.96 31.17
CA LYS A 494 8.65 -18.78 31.52
C LYS A 494 9.09 -17.32 31.46
N GLN A 495 8.58 -16.54 30.49
CA GLN A 495 8.78 -15.09 30.42
C GLN A 495 8.11 -14.37 31.60
N SER A 496 6.89 -14.76 31.97
CA SER A 496 6.20 -14.22 33.15
C SER A 496 6.98 -14.49 34.44
N ALA A 497 7.49 -15.72 34.62
CA ALA A 497 8.36 -16.06 35.74
C ALA A 497 9.67 -15.25 35.73
N LEU A 498 10.29 -15.06 34.57
CA LEU A 498 11.48 -14.20 34.44
C LEU A 498 11.18 -12.74 34.79
N TYR A 499 10.04 -12.20 34.35
CA TYR A 499 9.62 -10.85 34.72
C TYR A 499 9.31 -10.72 36.22
N GLN A 500 8.78 -11.76 36.87
CA GLN A 500 8.61 -11.76 38.33
C GLN A 500 9.96 -11.75 39.06
N ILE A 501 10.97 -12.48 38.55
CA ILE A 501 12.34 -12.40 39.07
C ILE A 501 12.90 -10.99 38.89
N TYR A 502 12.81 -10.40 37.69
CA TYR A 502 13.27 -9.03 37.44
C TYR A 502 12.52 -7.98 38.28
N ILE A 503 11.22 -8.15 38.52
CA ILE A 503 10.45 -7.28 39.43
C ILE A 503 11.02 -7.38 40.85
N ASN A 504 11.30 -8.58 41.35
CA ASN A 504 11.91 -8.77 42.67
C ASN A 504 13.32 -8.16 42.75
N GLU A 505 14.18 -8.39 41.75
CA GLU A 505 15.50 -7.78 41.65
C GLU A 505 15.41 -6.24 41.60
N CYS A 506 14.44 -5.69 40.85
CA CYS A 506 14.18 -4.25 40.83
C CYS A 506 13.68 -3.74 42.19
N VAL A 507 12.84 -4.48 42.91
CA VAL A 507 12.38 -4.11 44.26
C VAL A 507 13.52 -4.13 45.28
N ASP A 508 14.40 -5.15 45.24
CA ASP A 508 15.58 -5.20 46.09
C ASP A 508 16.57 -4.07 45.75
N ASN A 509 16.79 -3.78 44.46
CA ASN A 509 17.59 -2.63 44.02
C ASN A 509 16.97 -1.31 44.47
N ILE A 510 15.65 -1.14 44.35
CA ILE A 510 14.92 0.03 44.87
C ILE A 510 15.19 0.18 46.37
N ARG A 511 15.02 -0.90 47.16
CA ARG A 511 15.28 -0.85 48.62
C ARG A 511 16.72 -0.45 48.94
N VAL A 512 17.71 -1.01 48.24
CA VAL A 512 19.12 -0.62 48.39
C VAL A 512 19.35 0.84 48.01
N THR A 513 18.69 1.35 46.96
CA THR A 513 18.76 2.77 46.61
C THR A 513 18.03 3.67 47.59
N GLU A 514 16.92 3.24 48.19
CA GLU A 514 16.21 3.97 49.25
C GLU A 514 17.07 4.04 50.52
N GLU A 515 17.69 2.94 50.93
CA GLU A 515 18.67 2.89 52.02
C GLU A 515 19.85 3.86 51.75
N ALA A 516 20.37 3.91 50.52
CA ALA A 516 21.42 4.84 50.12
C ALA A 516 20.94 6.31 50.03
N ILE A 517 19.71 6.57 49.58
CA ILE A 517 19.09 7.90 49.56
C ILE A 517 18.90 8.41 50.99
N LEU A 518 18.47 7.57 51.93
CA LEU A 518 18.36 7.93 53.34
C LEU A 518 19.72 8.29 53.95
N GLN A 519 20.76 7.51 53.68
CA GLN A 519 22.14 7.84 54.10
C GLN A 519 22.61 9.17 53.48
N MET A 520 22.33 9.41 52.19
CA MET A 520 22.67 10.67 51.53
C MET A 520 21.85 11.85 52.05
N GLN A 521 20.59 11.66 52.45
CA GLN A 521 19.77 12.68 53.11
C GLN A 521 20.29 12.99 54.51
N GLU A 522 20.76 12.00 55.28
CA GLU A 522 21.37 12.21 56.59
C GLU A 522 22.70 12.98 56.46
N LEU A 523 23.55 12.61 55.49
CA LEU A 523 24.76 13.36 55.17
C LEU A 523 24.46 14.79 54.68
N LEU A 524 23.44 14.96 53.83
CA LEU A 524 23.00 16.28 53.38
C LEU A 524 22.47 17.13 54.53
N ASN A 525 21.71 16.55 55.47
CA ASN A 525 21.24 17.28 56.64
C ASN A 525 22.41 17.72 57.54
N LEU A 526 23.41 16.86 57.75
CA LEU A 526 24.66 17.20 58.46
C LEU A 526 25.47 18.28 57.74
N GLU A 527 25.43 18.33 56.40
CA GLU A 527 26.09 19.35 55.59
C GLU A 527 25.30 20.66 55.55
N LEU A 528 23.97 20.60 55.54
CA LEU A 528 23.07 21.75 55.70
C LEU A 528 23.19 22.37 57.09
N GLU A 529 23.32 21.59 58.16
CA GLU A 529 23.57 22.10 59.52
C GLU A 529 24.94 22.82 59.61
N LYS A 530 25.98 22.24 59.00
CA LYS A 530 27.28 22.92 58.85
C LYS A 530 27.17 24.18 57.99
N HIS A 531 26.35 24.18 56.95
CA HIS A 531 26.12 25.33 56.10
C HIS A 531 25.34 26.42 56.83
N GLU A 532 24.31 26.08 57.62
CA GLU A 532 23.62 26.99 58.54
C GLU A 532 24.63 27.65 59.50
N GLY A 533 25.47 26.85 60.16
CA GLY A 533 26.57 27.33 61.00
C GLY A 533 27.53 28.27 60.26
N ASN A 534 28.08 27.84 59.13
CA ASN A 534 29.02 28.63 58.33
C ASN A 534 28.41 29.93 57.84
N GLN A 535 27.21 29.89 57.26
CA GLN A 535 26.55 31.09 56.75
C GLN A 535 25.98 31.97 57.87
N SER A 536 25.79 31.47 59.10
CA SER A 536 25.60 32.34 60.28
C SER A 536 26.88 33.12 60.60
N GLY A 537 28.03 32.47 60.52
CA GLY A 537 29.34 33.12 60.61
C GLY A 537 29.61 34.11 59.47
N ILE A 538 29.23 33.78 58.23
CA ILE A 538 29.30 34.69 57.08
C ILE A 538 28.35 35.88 57.30
N LYS A 539 27.12 35.68 57.79
CA LYS A 539 26.20 36.78 58.13
C LYS A 539 26.77 37.71 59.20
N ASP A 540 27.53 37.19 60.17
CA ASP A 540 28.16 38.02 61.20
C ASP A 540 29.43 38.72 60.70
N LEU A 541 30.26 38.06 59.87
CA LEU A 541 31.34 38.71 59.12
C LEU A 541 30.79 39.79 58.18
N GLU A 542 29.69 39.54 57.50
CA GLU A 542 29.00 40.52 56.66
C GLU A 542 28.44 41.68 57.46
N LYS A 543 27.94 41.49 58.69
CA LYS A 543 27.54 42.61 59.56
C LYS A 543 28.75 43.42 60.01
N ALA A 544 29.93 42.83 60.16
CA ALA A 544 31.18 43.55 60.42
C ALA A 544 31.65 44.30 59.15
N TYR A 545 31.74 43.60 58.02
CA TYR A 545 32.15 44.16 56.73
C TYR A 545 31.18 45.23 56.25
N LYS A 546 29.86 45.07 56.37
CA LYS A 546 28.85 46.11 56.06
C LYS A 546 28.85 47.30 57.03
N ARG A 547 29.48 47.18 58.22
CA ARG A 547 29.74 48.35 59.09
C ARG A 547 30.97 49.10 58.59
N GLY A 548 32.10 48.41 58.43
CA GLY A 548 33.31 49.00 57.85
C GLY A 548 33.10 49.56 56.44
N LEU A 549 32.30 48.88 55.60
CA LEU A 549 31.91 49.35 54.27
C LEU A 549 30.97 50.55 54.35
N LYS A 550 30.09 50.67 55.35
CA LYS A 550 29.28 51.90 55.52
C LYS A 550 30.12 53.10 55.96
N GLU A 551 31.11 52.86 56.81
CA GLU A 551 32.06 53.88 57.27
C GLU A 551 32.97 54.32 56.11
N TYR A 552 33.52 53.36 55.35
CA TYR A 552 34.25 53.59 54.11
C TYR A 552 33.38 54.28 53.05
N GLU A 553 32.17 53.77 52.75
CA GLU A 553 31.22 54.39 51.81
C GLU A 553 30.79 55.79 52.26
N SER A 554 30.80 56.12 53.55
CA SER A 554 30.49 57.49 53.99
C SER A 554 31.63 58.43 53.61
N MET A 555 32.87 58.07 53.97
CA MET A 555 34.07 58.83 53.59
C MET A 555 34.27 58.86 52.07
N GLU A 556 34.01 57.75 51.38
CA GLU A 556 34.05 57.65 49.92
C GLU A 556 32.89 58.44 49.29
N LYS A 557 31.69 58.52 49.88
CA LYS A 557 30.62 59.41 49.38
C LYS A 557 30.95 60.87 49.61
N GLU A 558 31.64 61.21 50.68
CA GLU A 558 32.13 62.57 50.93
C GLU A 558 33.21 62.94 49.89
N VAL A 559 34.24 62.11 49.70
CA VAL A 559 35.27 62.30 48.66
C VAL A 559 34.68 62.21 47.25
N GLN A 560 33.74 61.30 46.98
CA GLN A 560 32.99 61.24 45.71
C GLN A 560 32.06 62.44 45.55
N SER A 561 31.54 63.04 46.61
CA SER A 561 30.74 64.27 46.48
C SER A 561 31.64 65.42 46.08
N LEU A 562 32.79 65.60 46.76
CA LEU A 562 33.78 66.63 46.44
C LEU A 562 34.40 66.44 45.04
N THR A 563 34.74 65.20 44.66
CA THR A 563 35.19 64.89 43.29
C THR A 563 34.06 64.90 42.26
N LYS A 564 32.79 64.72 42.63
CA LYS A 564 31.64 64.98 41.73
C LYS A 564 31.36 66.46 41.59
N GLU A 565 31.56 67.30 42.61
CA GLU A 565 31.55 68.75 42.47
C GLU A 565 32.67 69.16 41.51
N MET A 566 33.93 68.81 41.81
CA MET A 566 35.08 69.05 40.92
C MET A 566 34.85 68.51 39.50
N ALA A 567 34.39 67.26 39.34
CA ALA A 567 34.12 66.67 38.04
C ALA A 567 32.82 67.17 37.39
N LYS A 568 31.91 67.86 38.09
CA LYS A 568 30.85 68.66 37.44
C LYS A 568 31.51 69.86 36.76
N TYR A 569 32.36 70.60 37.47
CA TYR A 569 33.06 71.76 36.90
C TYR A 569 34.04 71.36 35.77
N ASP A 570 34.85 70.31 35.94
CA ASP A 570 35.73 69.81 34.88
C ASP A 570 34.91 69.21 33.70
N LYS A 571 33.80 68.50 33.95
CA LYS A 571 32.90 68.06 32.84
C LYS A 571 32.11 69.19 32.22
N GLU A 572 31.81 70.26 32.94
CA GLU A 572 31.12 71.43 32.36
C GLU A 572 32.10 72.21 31.51
N SER A 573 33.32 72.46 31.99
CA SER A 573 34.45 72.96 31.18
C SER A 573 34.65 72.13 29.91
N VAL A 574 34.79 70.80 30.01
CA VAL A 574 34.92 69.91 28.84
C VAL A 574 33.65 69.92 27.96
N LYS A 575 32.44 69.92 28.54
CA LYS A 575 31.19 70.06 27.76
C LYS A 575 31.10 71.40 27.05
N PHE A 576 31.61 72.47 27.62
CA PHE A 576 31.62 73.78 26.98
C PHE A 576 32.63 73.80 25.83
N ASP A 577 33.84 73.24 26.01
CA ASP A 577 34.81 73.06 24.93
C ASP A 577 34.34 72.10 23.82
N GLU A 578 33.67 71.00 24.18
CA GLU A 578 33.06 70.06 23.23
C GLU A 578 31.85 70.67 22.54
N LYS A 579 30.96 71.39 23.25
CA LYS A 579 29.87 72.15 22.62
C LYS A 579 30.42 73.20 21.67
N LYS A 580 31.51 73.91 22.03
CA LYS A 580 32.18 74.88 21.17
C LYS A 580 32.67 74.22 19.88
N LYS A 581 33.42 73.11 20.00
CA LYS A 581 33.90 72.30 18.86
C LYS A 581 32.73 71.71 18.04
N PHE A 582 31.66 71.26 18.70
CA PHE A 582 30.47 70.66 18.07
C PHE A 582 29.64 71.69 17.32
N LEU A 583 29.39 72.87 17.89
CA LEU A 583 28.64 73.95 17.23
C LEU A 583 29.41 74.46 16.01
N ILE A 584 30.72 74.69 16.12
CA ILE A 584 31.60 75.01 14.98
C ILE A 584 31.60 73.90 13.92
N GLY A 585 31.59 72.63 14.34
CA GLY A 585 31.51 71.47 13.46
C GLY A 585 30.13 71.31 12.79
N LYS A 586 29.04 71.61 13.50
CA LYS A 586 27.66 71.56 13.02
C LYS A 586 27.41 72.67 12.02
N GLN A 587 27.88 73.89 12.30
CA GLN A 587 27.86 75.02 11.38
C GLN A 587 28.48 74.64 10.02
N LYS A 588 29.73 74.17 10.02
CA LYS A 588 30.44 73.74 8.79
C LYS A 588 29.80 72.55 8.07
N LYS A 589 29.02 71.70 8.76
CA LYS A 589 28.25 70.61 8.14
C LYS A 589 26.94 71.09 7.53
N LEU A 590 26.21 71.97 8.22
CA LEU A 590 24.97 72.57 7.72
C LEU A 590 25.24 73.42 6.47
N GLU A 591 26.28 74.25 6.47
CA GLU A 591 26.72 75.02 5.30
C GLU A 591 26.97 74.13 4.06
N LYS A 592 27.68 73.00 4.25
CA LYS A 592 27.94 72.03 3.17
C LYS A 592 26.67 71.32 2.69
N SER A 593 25.78 70.96 3.62
CA SER A 593 24.50 70.32 3.31
C SER A 593 23.56 71.25 2.54
N MET A 594 23.50 72.54 2.92
CA MET A 594 22.75 73.56 2.19
C MET A 594 23.27 73.76 0.76
N HIS A 595 24.59 73.67 0.56
CA HIS A 595 25.17 73.82 -0.77
C HIS A 595 24.81 72.64 -1.70
N SER A 596 24.95 71.39 -1.23
CA SER A 596 24.62 70.23 -2.06
C SER A 596 23.11 70.10 -2.34
N THR A 597 22.26 70.33 -1.33
CA THR A 597 20.79 70.30 -1.51
C THR A 597 20.28 71.39 -2.46
N ARG A 598 20.94 72.55 -2.53
CA ARG A 598 20.63 73.62 -3.48
C ARG A 598 20.92 73.22 -4.93
N LEU A 599 22.10 72.65 -5.20
CA LEU A 599 22.48 72.15 -6.54
C LEU A 599 21.44 71.11 -6.99
N ALA A 600 21.25 70.07 -6.16
CA ALA A 600 20.31 68.99 -6.40
C ALA A 600 18.85 69.45 -6.66
N ALA A 601 18.38 70.48 -5.95
CA ALA A 601 17.05 71.04 -6.20
C ALA A 601 16.94 71.73 -7.57
N SER A 602 17.91 72.59 -7.93
CA SER A 602 17.90 73.33 -9.20
C SER A 602 17.99 72.41 -10.42
N GLU A 603 18.77 71.33 -10.28
CA GLU A 603 18.96 70.30 -11.28
C GLU A 603 17.63 69.58 -11.62
N CYS A 604 16.90 69.10 -10.60
CA CYS A 604 15.62 68.42 -10.81
C CYS A 604 14.52 69.35 -11.31
N GLN A 605 14.53 70.61 -10.88
CA GLN A 605 13.64 71.66 -11.39
C GLN A 605 13.81 71.82 -12.91
N SER A 606 15.05 71.79 -13.38
CA SER A 606 15.34 71.81 -14.80
C SER A 606 14.81 70.56 -15.54
N LEU A 607 14.75 69.37 -14.92
CA LEU A 607 14.19 68.17 -15.56
C LEU A 607 12.66 68.19 -15.63
N VAL A 608 11.97 68.73 -14.62
CA VAL A 608 10.51 68.88 -14.65
C VAL A 608 10.08 69.73 -15.85
N GLU A 609 10.67 70.92 -16.00
CA GLU A 609 10.43 71.80 -17.17
C GLU A 609 10.59 71.02 -18.48
N LYS A 610 11.64 70.19 -18.52
CA LYS A 610 12.07 69.39 -19.68
C LYS A 610 11.28 68.10 -19.90
N HIS A 611 10.24 67.85 -19.11
CA HIS A 611 9.20 66.86 -19.40
C HIS A 611 7.83 67.53 -19.63
N THR A 612 7.54 68.70 -19.03
CA THR A 612 6.35 69.51 -19.37
C THR A 612 6.30 69.89 -20.84
N ASP A 613 7.37 70.47 -21.42
CA ASP A 613 7.31 70.93 -22.82
C ASP A 613 7.02 69.77 -23.81
N ASP A 614 7.45 68.54 -23.45
CA ASP A 614 7.35 67.39 -24.33
C ASP A 614 5.96 66.74 -24.26
N ILE A 615 5.27 66.85 -23.11
CA ILE A 615 3.85 66.51 -22.96
C ILE A 615 2.97 67.50 -23.74
N GLU A 616 3.20 68.81 -23.58
CA GLU A 616 2.38 69.85 -24.23
C GLU A 616 2.46 69.80 -25.76
N LYS A 617 3.62 69.48 -26.33
CA LYS A 617 3.76 69.34 -27.80
C LYS A 617 3.00 68.12 -28.35
N LYS A 618 3.17 66.95 -27.73
CA LYS A 618 2.55 65.71 -28.25
C LYS A 618 1.04 65.69 -28.03
N THR A 619 0.55 66.28 -26.95
CA THR A 619 -0.90 66.47 -26.74
C THR A 619 -1.50 67.44 -27.77
N ALA A 620 -0.77 68.48 -28.21
CA ALA A 620 -1.22 69.33 -29.32
C ALA A 620 -1.27 68.56 -30.65
N GLU A 621 -0.22 67.83 -31.01
CA GLU A 621 -0.15 67.02 -32.25
C GLU A 621 -1.27 65.96 -32.33
N THR A 622 -1.61 65.32 -31.21
CA THR A 622 -2.71 64.34 -31.13
C THR A 622 -4.08 64.99 -31.39
N ASN A 623 -4.31 66.18 -30.82
CA ASN A 623 -5.56 66.93 -30.97
C ASN A 623 -5.80 67.44 -32.40
N ASP A 624 -4.74 67.68 -33.19
CA ASP A 624 -4.88 68.15 -34.56
C ASP A 624 -5.19 67.00 -35.54
N LEU A 625 -4.57 65.83 -35.37
CA LEU A 625 -4.92 64.62 -36.14
C LEU A 625 -6.35 64.14 -35.90
N GLU A 626 -6.87 64.26 -34.68
CA GLU A 626 -8.29 63.96 -34.39
C GLU A 626 -9.29 64.90 -35.09
N LYS A 627 -8.90 66.15 -35.36
CA LYS A 627 -9.74 67.11 -36.10
C LYS A 627 -9.74 66.77 -37.59
N GLU A 628 -8.58 66.45 -38.16
CA GLU A 628 -8.46 66.05 -39.57
C GLU A 628 -9.28 64.78 -39.86
N MET A 629 -9.24 63.77 -38.98
CA MET A 629 -10.02 62.54 -39.15
C MET A 629 -11.54 62.80 -39.26
N LYS A 630 -12.08 63.71 -38.43
CA LYS A 630 -13.52 64.04 -38.40
C LYS A 630 -13.98 64.74 -39.69
N VAL A 631 -13.18 65.66 -40.22
CA VAL A 631 -13.46 66.33 -41.50
C VAL A 631 -13.52 65.31 -42.64
N GLU A 632 -12.62 64.35 -42.66
CA GLU A 632 -12.50 63.36 -43.73
C GLU A 632 -13.62 62.29 -43.72
N GLU A 633 -14.14 61.93 -42.54
CA GLU A 633 -15.32 61.08 -42.41
C GLU A 633 -16.61 61.80 -42.86
N GLU A 634 -16.75 63.10 -42.58
CA GLU A 634 -17.87 63.92 -43.05
C GLU A 634 -17.84 64.12 -44.59
N GLU A 635 -16.67 64.35 -45.20
CA GLU A 635 -16.53 64.40 -46.67
C GLU A 635 -16.94 63.08 -47.35
N LEU A 636 -16.65 61.93 -46.74
CA LEU A 636 -17.03 60.62 -47.29
C LEU A 636 -18.56 60.43 -47.29
N SER A 637 -19.26 60.95 -46.28
CA SER A 637 -20.73 60.90 -46.20
C SER A 637 -21.40 61.76 -47.30
N THR A 638 -20.94 62.99 -47.48
CA THR A 638 -21.52 63.94 -48.45
C THR A 638 -21.32 63.50 -49.91
N ILE A 639 -20.21 62.81 -50.22
CA ILE A 639 -19.97 62.20 -51.54
C ILE A 639 -21.00 61.09 -51.84
N ARG A 640 -21.48 60.33 -50.84
CA ARG A 640 -22.51 59.29 -51.03
C ARG A 640 -23.91 59.89 -51.26
N ASP A 641 -24.23 61.02 -50.63
CA ASP A 641 -25.53 61.67 -50.82
C ASP A 641 -25.62 62.43 -52.15
N GLY A 642 -24.53 63.04 -52.62
CA GLY A 642 -24.48 63.78 -53.88
C GLY A 642 -24.64 62.94 -55.17
N LEU A 643 -24.51 61.61 -55.09
CA LEU A 643 -24.58 60.71 -56.25
C LEU A 643 -25.98 60.12 -56.53
N LYS A 644 -26.87 60.14 -55.53
CA LYS A 644 -28.23 59.57 -55.62
C LYS A 644 -29.03 60.13 -56.80
N GLY A 645 -28.92 61.45 -57.03
CA GLY A 645 -29.62 62.17 -58.10
C GLY A 645 -29.17 61.87 -59.55
N LYS A 646 -28.35 60.85 -59.80
CA LYS A 646 -27.91 60.44 -61.16
C LYS A 646 -28.08 58.95 -61.47
N THR A 647 -28.45 58.13 -60.49
CA THR A 647 -28.60 56.67 -60.63
C THR A 647 -30.04 56.18 -60.70
N GLN A 648 -31.03 57.03 -60.39
CA GLN A 648 -32.46 56.70 -60.40
C GLN A 648 -32.93 56.01 -61.72
N GLY A 649 -32.62 56.61 -62.87
CA GLY A 649 -33.04 56.10 -64.19
C GLY A 649 -32.31 54.84 -64.69
N LEU A 650 -31.28 54.37 -63.98
CA LEU A 650 -30.70 53.03 -64.15
C LEU A 650 -31.43 52.03 -63.23
N SER A 651 -31.78 52.44 -62.02
CA SER A 651 -32.55 51.65 -61.04
C SER A 651 -33.95 51.26 -61.55
N ASP A 652 -34.63 52.16 -62.27
CA ASP A 652 -35.95 51.90 -62.87
C ASP A 652 -35.88 50.89 -64.04
N LYS A 653 -34.74 50.81 -64.73
CA LYS A 653 -34.51 49.81 -65.80
C LYS A 653 -34.19 48.44 -65.23
N ILE A 654 -33.43 48.39 -64.12
CA ILE A 654 -33.16 47.16 -63.37
C ILE A 654 -34.48 46.55 -62.86
N THR A 655 -35.36 47.34 -62.25
CA THR A 655 -36.66 46.85 -61.74
C THR A 655 -37.62 46.41 -62.84
N ALA A 656 -37.61 47.05 -64.02
CA ALA A 656 -38.37 46.58 -65.17
C ALA A 656 -37.86 45.24 -65.73
N LYS A 657 -36.54 45.03 -65.80
CA LYS A 657 -35.93 43.75 -66.22
C LYS A 657 -36.12 42.65 -65.18
N GLN A 658 -36.08 42.98 -63.89
CA GLN A 658 -36.41 42.03 -62.81
C GLN A 658 -37.86 41.51 -62.91
N ARG A 659 -38.84 42.33 -63.30
CA ARG A 659 -40.21 41.85 -63.60
C ARG A 659 -40.31 40.92 -64.81
N SER A 660 -39.34 40.92 -65.73
CA SER A 660 -39.31 39.95 -66.84
C SER A 660 -38.65 38.61 -66.49
N LEU A 661 -37.97 38.49 -65.35
CA LEU A 661 -37.44 37.21 -64.83
C LEU A 661 -38.52 36.34 -64.16
N GLU A 662 -39.50 36.96 -63.51
CA GLU A 662 -40.53 36.32 -62.67
C GLU A 662 -41.23 35.10 -63.33
N PRO A 663 -41.63 35.11 -64.62
CA PRO A 663 -42.27 33.96 -65.27
C PRO A 663 -41.31 32.82 -65.63
N TRP A 664 -40.01 33.09 -65.69
CA TRP A 664 -38.97 32.09 -65.93
C TRP A 664 -38.59 31.40 -64.62
N ASP A 665 -38.47 32.17 -63.54
CA ASP A 665 -38.22 31.65 -62.20
C ASP A 665 -39.34 30.69 -61.75
N GLU A 666 -40.62 30.99 -62.05
CA GLU A 666 -41.72 30.05 -61.81
C GLU A 666 -41.57 28.71 -62.55
N LYS A 667 -41.10 28.72 -63.81
CA LYS A 667 -40.93 27.50 -64.62
C LYS A 667 -39.72 26.69 -64.14
N ILE A 668 -38.62 27.37 -63.84
CA ILE A 668 -37.41 26.79 -63.29
C ILE A 668 -37.73 26.14 -61.93
N ASN A 669 -38.42 26.85 -61.02
CA ASN A 669 -38.82 26.32 -59.71
C ASN A 669 -39.72 25.07 -59.82
N LYS A 670 -40.67 25.03 -60.78
CA LYS A 670 -41.53 23.86 -61.03
C LYS A 670 -40.75 22.64 -61.53
N LYS A 671 -39.70 22.83 -62.34
CA LYS A 671 -38.84 21.72 -62.80
C LYS A 671 -37.82 21.31 -61.74
N GLN A 672 -37.25 22.27 -61.01
CA GLN A 672 -36.37 22.02 -59.86
C GLN A 672 -37.07 21.24 -58.74
N SER A 673 -38.35 21.50 -58.46
CA SER A 673 -39.09 20.70 -57.47
C SER A 673 -39.29 19.25 -57.93
N ALA A 674 -39.50 19.01 -59.23
CA ALA A 674 -39.57 17.65 -59.79
C ALA A 674 -38.21 16.92 -59.74
N VAL A 675 -37.11 17.65 -60.00
CA VAL A 675 -35.74 17.13 -59.81
C VAL A 675 -35.49 16.78 -58.34
N ALA A 676 -35.85 17.67 -57.40
CA ALA A 676 -35.66 17.44 -55.96
C ALA A 676 -36.42 16.20 -55.45
N VAL A 677 -37.65 15.94 -55.94
CA VAL A 677 -38.38 14.71 -55.61
C VAL A 677 -37.65 13.47 -56.16
N ALA A 678 -37.28 13.46 -57.43
CA ALA A 678 -36.57 12.33 -58.03
C ALA A 678 -35.18 12.09 -57.41
N GLN A 679 -34.46 13.15 -57.04
CA GLN A 679 -33.22 13.09 -56.27
C GLN A 679 -33.46 12.50 -54.87
N SER A 680 -34.51 12.93 -54.15
CA SER A 680 -34.81 12.35 -52.83
C SER A 680 -35.15 10.86 -52.88
N GLU A 681 -35.86 10.39 -53.90
CA GLU A 681 -36.14 8.96 -54.10
C GLU A 681 -34.85 8.17 -54.44
N LEU A 682 -33.97 8.75 -55.26
CA LEU A 682 -32.65 8.19 -55.57
C LEU A 682 -31.76 8.11 -54.32
N ASP A 683 -31.74 9.16 -53.52
CA ASP A 683 -30.91 9.26 -52.32
C ASP A 683 -31.39 8.31 -51.23
N ILE A 684 -32.70 8.12 -51.03
CA ILE A 684 -33.24 7.08 -50.13
C ILE A 684 -32.80 5.67 -50.57
N LEU A 685 -32.80 5.37 -51.86
CA LEU A 685 -32.32 4.08 -52.39
C LEU A 685 -30.81 3.91 -52.21
N ARG A 686 -30.03 4.98 -52.44
CA ARG A 686 -28.58 5.00 -52.23
C ARG A 686 -28.22 4.88 -50.75
N GLU A 687 -28.89 5.59 -49.85
CA GLU A 687 -28.74 5.48 -48.40
C GLU A 687 -29.01 4.05 -47.92
N ARG A 688 -30.06 3.39 -48.42
CA ARG A 688 -30.35 1.98 -48.06
C ARG A 688 -29.24 1.03 -48.53
N SER A 689 -28.64 1.27 -49.70
CA SER A 689 -27.50 0.49 -50.19
C SER A 689 -26.22 0.80 -49.41
N ASN A 690 -25.96 2.07 -49.12
CA ASN A 690 -24.76 2.56 -48.47
C ASN A 690 -24.74 2.23 -46.97
N ALA A 691 -25.88 2.18 -46.29
CA ALA A 691 -25.96 1.74 -44.89
C ALA A 691 -25.39 0.32 -44.72
N GLY A 692 -25.66 -0.59 -45.67
CA GLY A 692 -25.10 -1.93 -45.67
C GLY A 692 -23.59 -1.97 -45.91
N THR A 693 -23.06 -1.11 -46.78
CA THR A 693 -21.61 -1.03 -47.02
C THR A 693 -20.87 -0.36 -45.86
N VAL A 694 -21.41 0.71 -45.28
CA VAL A 694 -20.85 1.41 -44.11
C VAL A 694 -20.78 0.47 -42.90
N LEU A 695 -21.84 -0.28 -42.60
CA LEU A 695 -21.82 -1.27 -41.51
C LEU A 695 -20.77 -2.39 -41.74
N LEU A 696 -20.50 -2.73 -43.00
CA LEU A 696 -19.49 -3.72 -43.38
C LEU A 696 -18.07 -3.15 -43.26
N GLU A 697 -17.83 -1.92 -43.70
CA GLU A 697 -16.57 -1.18 -43.52
C GLU A 697 -16.26 -0.89 -42.03
N GLU A 698 -17.29 -0.56 -41.24
CA GLU A 698 -17.18 -0.47 -39.78
C GLU A 698 -16.79 -1.81 -39.14
N ALA A 699 -17.39 -2.92 -39.59
CA ALA A 699 -17.04 -4.25 -39.08
C ALA A 699 -15.63 -4.68 -39.51
N GLN A 700 -15.19 -4.31 -40.72
CA GLN A 700 -13.83 -4.56 -41.21
C GLN A 700 -12.78 -3.72 -40.49
N SER A 701 -13.02 -2.42 -40.26
CA SER A 701 -12.11 -1.57 -39.48
C SER A 701 -12.03 -1.99 -38.00
N LYS A 702 -13.12 -2.51 -37.42
CA LYS A 702 -13.10 -3.19 -36.11
C LYS A 702 -12.26 -4.46 -36.14
N VAL A 703 -12.27 -5.25 -37.23
CA VAL A 703 -11.35 -6.40 -37.39
C VAL A 703 -9.89 -5.93 -37.47
N SER A 704 -9.56 -4.96 -38.33
CA SER A 704 -8.19 -4.46 -38.50
C SER A 704 -7.61 -3.87 -37.22
N SER A 705 -8.38 -3.07 -36.47
CA SER A 705 -7.93 -2.51 -35.19
C SER A 705 -7.75 -3.59 -34.10
N ILE A 706 -8.56 -4.65 -34.09
CA ILE A 706 -8.31 -5.80 -33.21
C ILE A 706 -7.03 -6.54 -33.63
N GLU A 707 -6.76 -6.70 -34.93
CA GLU A 707 -5.53 -7.32 -35.44
C GLU A 707 -4.28 -6.50 -35.05
N GLU A 708 -4.31 -5.16 -35.21
CA GLU A 708 -3.23 -4.25 -34.78
C GLU A 708 -2.99 -4.27 -33.27
N THR A 709 -4.05 -4.30 -32.45
CA THR A 709 -3.88 -4.42 -31.00
C THR A 709 -3.34 -5.80 -30.59
N LEU A 710 -3.69 -6.86 -31.33
CA LEU A 710 -3.20 -8.21 -31.07
C LEU A 710 -1.71 -8.32 -31.40
N THR A 711 -1.23 -7.76 -32.52
CA THR A 711 0.21 -7.73 -32.85
C THR A 711 1.00 -6.90 -31.84
N ALA A 712 0.55 -5.69 -31.49
CA ALA A 712 1.20 -4.86 -30.47
C ALA A 712 1.32 -5.60 -29.11
N LYS A 713 0.28 -6.35 -28.71
CA LYS A 713 0.30 -7.16 -27.48
C LYS A 713 1.22 -8.36 -27.57
N GLN A 714 1.43 -8.95 -28.76
CA GLN A 714 2.41 -10.00 -28.98
C GLN A 714 3.83 -9.45 -28.84
N ASP A 715 4.11 -8.26 -29.39
CA ASP A 715 5.40 -7.58 -29.24
C ASP A 715 5.69 -7.23 -27.77
N ASP A 716 4.72 -6.64 -27.04
CA ASP A 716 4.79 -6.40 -25.58
C ASP A 716 5.14 -7.68 -24.79
N LEU A 717 4.58 -8.83 -25.21
CA LEU A 717 4.79 -10.12 -24.57
C LEU A 717 6.22 -10.64 -24.82
N GLU A 718 6.77 -10.44 -26.00
CA GLU A 718 8.17 -10.80 -26.32
C GLU A 718 9.16 -9.89 -25.60
N GLU A 719 8.89 -8.57 -25.55
CA GLU A 719 9.72 -7.63 -24.79
C GLU A 719 9.78 -8.03 -23.31
N HIS A 720 8.64 -8.25 -22.65
CA HIS A 720 8.62 -8.64 -21.24
C HIS A 720 9.23 -10.03 -20.98
N LYS A 721 9.14 -10.98 -21.93
CA LYS A 721 9.88 -12.26 -21.84
C LYS A 721 11.40 -12.03 -21.89
N SER A 722 11.86 -11.14 -22.76
CA SER A 722 13.30 -10.79 -22.86
C SER A 722 13.80 -10.10 -21.59
N GLN A 723 13.03 -9.14 -21.04
CA GLN A 723 13.31 -8.47 -19.77
C GLN A 723 13.39 -9.46 -18.60
N ARG A 724 12.51 -10.47 -18.55
CA ARG A 724 12.61 -11.51 -17.52
C ARG A 724 13.90 -12.34 -17.67
N ALA A 725 14.31 -12.67 -18.89
CA ALA A 725 15.53 -13.43 -19.13
C ALA A 725 16.79 -12.66 -18.70
N THR A 726 16.88 -11.36 -19.01
CA THR A 726 18.01 -10.51 -18.57
C THR A 726 18.07 -10.38 -17.05
N LEU A 727 16.93 -10.18 -16.38
CA LEU A 727 16.85 -10.16 -14.91
C LEU A 727 17.29 -11.50 -14.27
N GLU A 728 16.89 -12.64 -14.84
CA GLU A 728 17.33 -13.95 -14.37
C GLU A 728 18.85 -14.14 -14.52
N GLU A 729 19.44 -13.68 -15.62
CA GLU A 729 20.91 -13.66 -15.80
C GLU A 729 21.64 -12.73 -14.82
N GLU A 730 21.13 -11.51 -14.59
CA GLU A 730 21.71 -10.55 -13.66
C GLU A 730 21.70 -11.10 -12.23
N VAL A 731 20.58 -11.66 -11.79
CA VAL A 731 20.46 -12.33 -10.49
C VAL A 731 21.43 -13.51 -10.38
N ALA A 732 21.66 -14.27 -11.46
CA ALA A 732 22.64 -15.36 -11.47
C ALA A 732 24.10 -14.85 -11.35
N LYS A 733 24.44 -13.76 -12.08
CA LYS A 733 25.76 -13.10 -12.01
C LYS A 733 26.01 -12.56 -10.59
N LEU A 734 25.07 -11.80 -10.04
CA LEU A 734 25.17 -11.24 -8.68
C LEU A 734 25.27 -12.31 -7.59
N LYS A 735 24.50 -13.42 -7.69
CA LYS A 735 24.62 -14.56 -6.75
C LYS A 735 25.99 -15.23 -6.82
N SER A 736 26.59 -15.31 -8.02
CA SER A 736 27.96 -15.81 -8.20
C SER A 736 28.98 -14.90 -7.52
N ASP A 737 28.83 -13.58 -7.66
CA ASP A 737 29.73 -12.62 -7.00
C ASP A 737 29.54 -12.61 -5.48
N LEU A 738 28.31 -12.64 -4.97
CA LEU A 738 28.04 -12.77 -3.53
C LEU A 738 28.75 -13.99 -2.93
N LYS A 739 28.75 -15.13 -3.65
CA LYS A 739 29.46 -16.34 -3.23
C LYS A 739 30.98 -16.12 -3.15
N LYS A 740 31.59 -15.38 -4.10
CA LYS A 740 33.03 -15.03 -4.06
C LYS A 740 33.36 -14.10 -2.89
N TYR A 741 32.49 -13.12 -2.58
CA TYR A 741 32.66 -12.24 -1.43
C TYR A 741 32.53 -13.00 -0.11
N SER A 742 31.47 -13.81 0.06
CA SER A 742 31.26 -14.64 1.25
C SER A 742 32.42 -15.62 1.50
N GLN A 743 33.07 -16.16 0.46
CA GLN A 743 34.26 -17.01 0.59
C GLN A 743 35.52 -16.24 1.05
N ARG A 744 35.65 -14.95 0.71
CA ARG A 744 36.78 -14.09 1.12
C ARG A 744 36.58 -13.38 2.45
N GLU A 745 35.34 -13.20 2.90
CA GLU A 745 35.00 -12.60 4.19
C GLU A 745 35.80 -13.19 5.37
N PRO A 746 35.90 -14.53 5.57
CA PRO A 746 36.68 -15.09 6.68
C PRO A 746 38.17 -14.76 6.60
N GLU A 747 38.77 -14.76 5.40
CA GLU A 747 40.19 -14.41 5.21
C GLU A 747 40.46 -12.98 5.71
N VAL A 748 39.68 -12.01 5.22
CA VAL A 748 39.82 -10.59 5.62
C VAL A 748 39.54 -10.41 7.12
N ARG A 749 38.55 -11.11 7.67
CA ARG A 749 38.23 -11.07 9.10
C ARG A 749 39.37 -11.61 9.97
N THR A 750 40.03 -12.71 9.56
CA THR A 750 41.20 -13.23 10.29
C THR A 750 42.38 -12.25 10.24
N HIS A 751 42.59 -11.55 9.12
CA HIS A 751 43.62 -10.50 9.04
C HIS A 751 43.36 -9.36 10.03
N VAL A 752 42.14 -8.81 10.07
CA VAL A 752 41.74 -7.78 11.05
C VAL A 752 41.95 -8.27 12.48
N SER A 753 41.50 -9.48 12.81
CA SER A 753 41.69 -10.06 14.15
C SER A 753 43.17 -10.18 14.52
N SER A 754 44.04 -10.55 13.58
CA SER A 754 45.48 -10.69 13.79
C SER A 754 46.21 -9.35 13.92
N ALA A 755 45.75 -8.31 13.21
CA ALA A 755 46.27 -6.95 13.32
C ALA A 755 45.87 -6.33 14.67
N ARG A 756 44.60 -6.50 15.06
CA ARG A 756 44.07 -6.08 16.36
C ARG A 756 44.83 -6.71 17.52
N GLN A 757 44.99 -8.04 17.53
CA GLN A 757 45.76 -8.72 18.58
C GLN A 757 47.20 -8.17 18.71
N LYS A 758 47.91 -7.97 17.60
CA LYS A 758 49.28 -7.42 17.61
C LYS A 758 49.34 -5.98 18.13
N ALA A 759 48.38 -5.14 17.77
CA ALA A 759 48.29 -3.77 18.26
C ALA A 759 47.97 -3.74 19.76
N ASP A 760 47.00 -4.53 20.22
CA ASP A 760 46.62 -4.63 21.63
C ASP A 760 47.77 -5.17 22.51
N GLU A 761 48.48 -6.19 22.05
CA GLU A 761 49.67 -6.73 22.74
C GLU A 761 50.79 -5.68 22.85
N ALA A 762 51.08 -4.94 21.77
CA ALA A 762 52.10 -3.90 21.76
C ALA A 762 51.71 -2.66 22.58
N ARG A 763 50.42 -2.32 22.60
CA ARG A 763 49.84 -1.25 23.42
C ARG A 763 49.89 -1.60 24.91
N ALA A 764 49.53 -2.84 25.26
CA ALA A 764 49.63 -3.34 26.63
C ALA A 764 51.09 -3.37 27.13
N SER A 765 52.05 -3.77 26.28
CA SER A 765 53.47 -3.72 26.67
C SER A 765 53.98 -2.30 26.84
N LEU A 766 53.66 -1.38 25.93
CA LEU A 766 54.04 0.04 26.05
C LEU A 766 53.43 0.68 27.30
N GLN A 767 52.13 0.46 27.56
CA GLN A 767 51.44 0.99 28.74
C GLN A 767 52.02 0.42 30.03
N SER A 768 52.32 -0.88 30.09
CA SER A 768 52.99 -1.49 31.24
C SER A 768 54.37 -0.87 31.49
N THR A 769 55.17 -0.62 30.45
CA THR A 769 56.48 0.04 30.58
C THR A 769 56.35 1.50 31.02
N GLN A 770 55.42 2.26 30.42
CA GLN A 770 55.16 3.66 30.79
C GLN A 770 54.71 3.79 32.25
N ASN A 771 53.75 2.96 32.69
CA ASN A 771 53.27 2.95 34.08
C ASN A 771 54.39 2.63 35.08
N ARG A 772 55.31 1.71 34.74
CA ARG A 772 56.48 1.41 35.59
C ARG A 772 57.47 2.58 35.65
N GLY A 773 57.65 3.29 34.53
CA GLY A 773 58.50 4.49 34.45
C GLY A 773 57.93 5.70 35.18
N SER A 774 56.63 5.98 35.04
CA SER A 774 55.95 7.13 35.68
C SER A 774 55.93 7.00 37.20
N VAL A 775 55.61 5.82 37.73
CA VAL A 775 55.60 5.57 39.18
C VAL A 775 57.00 5.75 39.78
N LEU A 776 58.03 5.16 39.15
CA LEU A 776 59.41 5.29 39.65
C LEU A 776 59.89 6.74 39.63
N THR A 777 59.64 7.47 38.53
CA THR A 777 60.05 8.88 38.37
C THR A 777 59.31 9.78 39.36
N GLY A 778 58.00 9.58 39.54
CA GLY A 778 57.18 10.37 40.46
C GLY A 778 57.61 10.22 41.92
N LEU A 779 57.94 9.00 42.36
CA LEU A 779 58.40 8.72 43.73
C LEU A 779 59.85 9.16 43.96
N MET A 780 60.75 9.01 42.97
CA MET A 780 62.11 9.53 43.07
C MET A 780 62.13 11.06 43.17
N ARG A 781 61.32 11.77 42.37
CA ARG A 781 61.15 13.23 42.51
C ARG A 781 60.65 13.63 43.90
N LEU A 782 59.78 12.82 44.52
CA LEU A 782 59.25 13.11 45.85
C LEU A 782 60.33 12.95 46.94
N LYS A 783 61.17 11.91 46.83
CA LYS A 783 62.38 11.74 47.64
C LYS A 783 63.37 12.89 47.45
N GLU A 784 63.70 13.24 46.20
CA GLU A 784 64.63 14.33 45.87
C GLU A 784 64.13 15.69 46.39
N SER A 785 62.82 15.89 46.44
CA SER A 785 62.20 17.09 47.05
C SER A 785 62.20 17.11 48.58
N GLY A 786 62.73 16.08 49.26
CA GLY A 786 62.78 15.97 50.72
C GLY A 786 61.43 15.78 51.41
N ARG A 787 60.34 15.56 50.65
CA ARG A 787 58.98 15.41 51.19
C ARG A 787 58.67 14.02 51.76
N ILE A 788 59.47 13.02 51.40
CA ILE A 788 59.54 11.71 52.06
C ILE A 788 60.99 11.41 52.39
N ASP A 789 61.21 10.87 53.59
CA ASP A 789 62.45 10.19 53.95
C ASP A 789 62.18 8.68 54.06
N GLY A 790 63.20 7.82 53.96
CA GLY A 790 63.05 6.37 54.01
C GLY A 790 62.51 5.70 52.73
N PHE A 791 62.42 6.40 51.59
CA PHE A 791 62.19 5.75 50.27
C PHE A 791 63.52 5.33 49.65
N HIS A 792 63.73 4.04 49.40
CA HIS A 792 64.99 3.52 48.85
C HIS A 792 64.94 3.30 47.33
N GLY A 793 63.75 3.09 46.76
CA GLY A 793 63.54 2.90 45.32
C GLY A 793 63.21 1.46 44.93
N ARG A 794 63.22 1.16 43.62
CA ARG A 794 62.93 -0.18 43.08
C ARG A 794 63.94 -1.22 43.56
N LEU A 795 63.49 -2.39 44.03
CA LEU A 795 64.35 -3.45 44.56
C LEU A 795 65.46 -3.88 43.57
N GLY A 796 65.13 -4.03 42.27
CA GLY A 796 66.12 -4.33 41.23
C GLY A 796 67.25 -3.29 41.06
N ASN A 797 67.09 -2.06 41.56
CA ASN A 797 68.14 -1.04 41.56
C ASN A 797 69.08 -1.13 42.79
N LEU A 798 68.74 -1.96 43.80
CA LEU A 798 69.42 -2.03 45.10
C LEU A 798 70.42 -3.20 45.20
N GLY A 799 70.65 -3.93 44.13
CA GLY A 799 71.63 -5.01 44.05
C GLY A 799 72.08 -5.27 42.61
N THR A 800 73.09 -6.11 42.43
CA THR A 800 73.60 -6.52 41.11
C THR A 800 73.79 -8.04 41.04
N ILE A 801 73.72 -8.58 39.83
CA ILE A 801 73.97 -9.98 39.50
C ILE A 801 74.78 -10.04 38.19
N ASP A 802 75.43 -11.18 37.92
CA ASP A 802 76.05 -11.48 36.63
C ASP A 802 74.97 -11.58 35.52
N GLU A 803 75.22 -10.91 34.38
CA GLU A 803 74.34 -10.82 33.21
C GLU A 803 73.91 -12.20 32.68
N LYS A 804 74.77 -13.22 32.84
CA LYS A 804 74.45 -14.62 32.52
C LYS A 804 73.15 -15.11 33.15
N TYR A 805 72.76 -14.55 34.30
CA TYR A 805 71.57 -14.94 35.05
C TYR A 805 70.41 -13.93 34.91
N ASP A 806 70.53 -12.88 34.10
CA ASP A 806 69.51 -11.81 34.01
C ASP A 806 68.13 -12.32 33.53
N VAL A 807 68.10 -13.26 32.59
CA VAL A 807 66.86 -13.93 32.16
C VAL A 807 66.26 -14.74 33.31
N ALA A 808 67.09 -15.55 33.98
CA ALA A 808 66.66 -16.40 35.09
C ALA A 808 66.08 -15.58 36.26
N ILE A 809 66.77 -14.52 36.70
CA ILE A 809 66.31 -13.64 37.79
C ILE A 809 65.05 -12.84 37.39
N SER A 810 64.97 -12.36 36.14
CA SER A 810 63.82 -11.60 35.64
C SER A 810 62.55 -12.44 35.58
N THR A 811 62.63 -13.70 35.13
CA THR A 811 61.46 -14.60 35.16
C THR A 811 61.17 -15.17 36.55
N ALA A 812 62.20 -15.47 37.36
CA ALA A 812 62.03 -15.99 38.72
C ALA A 812 61.31 -15.02 39.66
N CYS A 813 61.58 -13.72 39.51
CA CYS A 813 61.32 -12.71 40.55
C CYS A 813 60.71 -11.41 39.97
N PRO A 814 59.47 -11.42 39.46
CA PRO A 814 58.78 -10.20 39.01
C PRO A 814 58.64 -9.14 40.12
N ALA A 815 58.66 -9.57 41.40
CA ALA A 815 58.68 -8.69 42.56
C ALA A 815 59.96 -7.84 42.72
N LEU A 816 60.96 -7.97 41.84
CA LEU A 816 62.09 -7.03 41.71
C LEU A 816 61.65 -5.62 41.27
N GLU A 817 60.47 -5.51 40.67
CA GLU A 817 59.85 -4.24 40.32
C GLU A 817 59.19 -3.53 41.51
N ASN A 818 59.07 -4.20 42.67
CA ASN A 818 58.48 -3.61 43.87
C ASN A 818 59.38 -2.48 44.42
N MET A 819 58.75 -1.47 45.01
CA MET A 819 59.41 -0.32 45.62
C MET A 819 59.74 -0.59 47.09
N VAL A 820 60.95 -0.27 47.54
CA VAL A 820 61.41 -0.52 48.91
C VAL A 820 61.31 0.77 49.73
N VAL A 821 60.65 0.68 50.89
CA VAL A 821 60.49 1.75 51.88
C VAL A 821 60.87 1.27 53.28
N GLU A 822 61.31 2.18 54.13
CA GLU A 822 61.77 1.85 55.49
C GLU A 822 60.61 1.54 56.44
N SER A 823 59.51 2.31 56.41
CA SER A 823 58.37 2.19 57.32
C SER A 823 57.00 2.14 56.63
N VAL A 824 55.98 1.68 57.38
CA VAL A 824 54.58 1.65 56.93
C VAL A 824 54.06 3.04 56.52
N GLU A 825 54.38 4.08 57.29
CA GLU A 825 53.89 5.45 57.09
C GLU A 825 54.37 6.03 55.76
N VAL A 826 55.66 5.86 55.45
CA VAL A 826 56.26 6.28 54.17
C VAL A 826 55.63 5.51 53.01
N GLY A 827 55.33 4.23 53.20
CA GLY A 827 54.59 3.41 52.23
C GLY A 827 53.18 3.96 51.95
N GLN A 828 52.43 4.36 52.98
CA GLN A 828 51.10 4.96 52.84
C GLN A 828 51.18 6.33 52.12
N GLN A 829 52.11 7.19 52.51
CA GLN A 829 52.33 8.49 51.84
C GLN A 829 52.67 8.33 50.35
N CYS A 830 53.48 7.33 49.99
CA CYS A 830 53.77 7.00 48.59
C CYS A 830 52.51 6.54 47.84
N ILE A 831 51.69 5.66 48.44
CA ILE A 831 50.44 5.17 47.83
C ILE A 831 49.44 6.31 47.61
N ASP A 832 49.26 7.18 48.61
CA ASP A 832 48.36 8.33 48.51
C ASP A 832 48.84 9.35 47.47
N TYR A 833 50.16 9.55 47.33
CA TYR A 833 50.70 10.39 46.27
C TYR A 833 50.44 9.81 44.87
N LEU A 834 50.62 8.49 44.69
CA LEU A 834 50.31 7.83 43.41
C LEU A 834 48.81 7.90 43.08
N ARG A 835 47.94 7.76 44.09
CA ARG A 835 46.48 7.86 43.94
C ARG A 835 46.04 9.29 43.60
N LYS A 836 46.50 10.30 44.36
CA LYS A 836 46.14 11.72 44.14
C LYS A 836 46.55 12.24 42.76
N ASN A 837 47.62 11.70 42.18
CA ASN A 837 48.17 12.14 40.89
C ASN A 837 47.95 11.14 39.75
N ASN A 838 47.20 10.05 39.97
CA ASN A 838 46.96 8.97 38.99
C ASN A 838 48.23 8.42 38.29
N LEU A 839 49.36 8.36 39.00
CA LEU A 839 50.67 8.07 38.41
C LEU A 839 50.90 6.58 38.06
N GLY A 840 49.99 5.70 38.48
CA GLY A 840 50.03 4.26 38.24
C GLY A 840 49.93 3.43 39.53
N ARG A 841 50.00 2.10 39.40
CA ARG A 841 49.98 1.14 40.51
C ARG A 841 51.36 0.53 40.71
N ALA A 842 51.83 0.48 41.94
CA ALA A 842 53.03 -0.26 42.33
C ALA A 842 52.81 -1.03 43.63
N ASN A 843 53.64 -2.05 43.85
CA ASN A 843 53.72 -2.82 45.08
C ASN A 843 54.89 -2.30 45.93
N PHE A 844 54.72 -2.27 47.25
CA PHE A 844 55.73 -1.78 48.18
C PHE A 844 56.23 -2.90 49.10
N ILE A 845 57.52 -2.90 49.42
CA ILE A 845 58.16 -3.77 50.41
C ILE A 845 58.58 -2.88 51.59
N LEU A 846 58.02 -3.16 52.77
CA LEU A 846 58.26 -2.43 54.01
C LEU A 846 59.39 -3.12 54.79
N LEU A 847 60.53 -2.46 54.99
CA LEU A 847 61.70 -3.07 55.64
C LEU A 847 61.45 -3.35 57.14
N ASP A 848 60.71 -2.49 57.83
CA ASP A 848 60.31 -2.65 59.24
C ASP A 848 59.44 -3.90 59.50
N ARG A 849 58.62 -4.32 58.51
CA ARG A 849 57.70 -5.47 58.62
C ARG A 849 58.20 -6.75 57.98
N LEU A 850 59.42 -6.79 57.43
CA LEU A 850 59.97 -8.02 56.87
C LEU A 850 60.29 -9.05 58.00
N PRO A 851 59.83 -10.31 57.87
CA PRO A 851 60.15 -11.34 58.85
C PRO A 851 61.63 -11.69 58.78
N ARG A 852 62.30 -11.69 59.94
CA ARG A 852 63.69 -12.16 60.05
C ARG A 852 63.73 -13.67 59.78
N ARG A 853 64.31 -14.06 58.64
CA ARG A 853 64.53 -15.45 58.22
C ARG A 853 66.02 -15.75 58.20
N ASP A 854 66.38 -17.02 58.32
CA ASP A 854 67.78 -17.44 58.22
C ASP A 854 68.28 -17.29 56.76
N MET A 855 69.30 -16.44 56.60
CA MET A 855 69.92 -16.13 55.31
C MET A 855 71.19 -16.92 55.05
N SER A 856 71.52 -17.92 55.89
CA SER A 856 72.68 -18.78 55.68
C SER A 856 72.64 -19.52 54.34
N SER A 857 73.80 -19.98 53.88
CA SER A 857 73.88 -20.91 52.75
C SER A 857 73.31 -22.27 53.15
N ILE A 858 72.70 -22.96 52.19
CA ILE A 858 71.95 -24.21 52.39
C ILE A 858 72.54 -25.25 51.44
N TYR A 859 72.59 -26.51 51.87
CA TYR A 859 72.97 -27.62 50.99
C TYR A 859 72.03 -27.72 49.77
N THR A 860 72.56 -27.52 48.56
CA THR A 860 71.83 -27.64 47.30
C THR A 860 72.10 -28.98 46.63
N PRO A 861 71.08 -29.65 46.05
CA PRO A 861 71.27 -30.87 45.27
C PRO A 861 72.12 -30.59 44.02
N GLU A 862 72.97 -31.55 43.63
CA GLU A 862 73.90 -31.43 42.49
C GLU A 862 74.83 -30.18 42.56
N SER A 863 74.98 -29.57 43.75
CA SER A 863 75.76 -28.35 44.00
C SER A 863 75.35 -27.15 43.11
N VAL A 864 74.08 -27.06 42.70
CA VAL A 864 73.60 -25.94 41.88
C VAL A 864 73.63 -24.62 42.63
N PRO A 865 73.93 -23.49 41.96
CA PRO A 865 73.96 -22.19 42.60
C PRO A 865 72.56 -21.72 42.98
N ARG A 866 72.47 -21.11 44.16
CA ARG A 866 71.27 -20.45 44.67
C ARG A 866 71.22 -19.01 44.20
N LEU A 867 70.07 -18.58 43.70
CA LEU A 867 69.89 -17.27 43.07
C LEU A 867 70.12 -16.09 44.04
N PHE A 868 69.76 -16.25 45.32
CA PHE A 868 70.05 -15.28 46.38
C PHE A 868 71.57 -15.10 46.62
N ASP A 869 72.32 -16.20 46.66
CA ASP A 869 73.77 -16.19 46.95
C ASP A 869 74.59 -15.57 45.79
N LEU A 870 74.01 -15.50 44.59
CA LEU A 870 74.60 -14.84 43.41
C LEU A 870 74.37 -13.30 43.39
N VAL A 871 73.42 -12.79 44.17
CA VAL A 871 73.06 -11.36 44.18
C VAL A 871 73.92 -10.60 45.20
N LYS A 872 74.53 -9.51 44.74
CA LYS A 872 75.30 -8.59 45.57
C LYS A 872 74.43 -7.37 45.91
N PRO A 873 73.83 -7.30 47.11
CA PRO A 873 73.10 -6.09 47.52
C PRO A 873 74.06 -4.92 47.71
N LYS A 874 73.63 -3.71 47.38
CA LYS A 874 74.42 -2.48 47.57
C LYS A 874 74.66 -2.17 49.04
N ASP A 875 73.61 -2.32 49.85
CA ASP A 875 73.67 -2.22 51.31
C ASP A 875 73.16 -3.51 51.95
N PRO A 876 73.79 -4.01 53.04
CA PRO A 876 73.38 -5.23 53.72
C PRO A 876 71.96 -5.12 54.33
N LYS A 877 71.47 -3.90 54.58
CA LYS A 877 70.09 -3.62 55.03
C LYS A 877 69.02 -4.16 54.08
N PHE A 878 69.32 -4.30 52.79
CA PHE A 878 68.37 -4.79 51.78
C PHE A 878 68.41 -6.31 51.56
N ALA A 879 69.38 -7.02 52.15
CA ALA A 879 69.48 -8.49 52.02
C ALA A 879 68.19 -9.23 52.44
N PRO A 880 67.48 -8.86 53.53
CA PRO A 880 66.19 -9.47 53.87
C PRO A 880 65.10 -9.27 52.80
N ALA A 881 65.10 -8.15 52.08
CA ALA A 881 64.14 -7.89 51.00
C ALA A 881 64.41 -8.78 49.78
N PHE A 882 65.69 -8.92 49.38
CA PHE A 882 66.10 -9.87 48.35
C PHE A 882 65.76 -11.32 48.74
N TYR A 883 66.06 -11.72 49.98
CA TYR A 883 65.71 -13.05 50.49
C TYR A 883 64.20 -13.30 50.48
N SER A 884 63.37 -12.32 50.84
CA SER A 884 61.91 -12.49 50.86
C SER A 884 61.34 -12.80 49.47
N VAL A 885 61.92 -12.23 48.41
CA VAL A 885 61.52 -12.40 47.01
C VAL A 885 62.13 -13.65 46.37
N MET A 886 63.43 -13.89 46.59
CA MET A 886 64.19 -14.97 45.94
C MET A 886 64.14 -16.29 46.72
N GLN A 887 64.01 -16.22 48.04
CA GLN A 887 63.95 -17.36 48.96
C GLN A 887 65.03 -18.41 48.63
N ASN A 888 64.62 -19.67 48.45
CA ASN A 888 65.49 -20.78 48.09
C ASN A 888 65.36 -21.13 46.60
N THR A 889 65.36 -20.13 45.71
CA THR A 889 65.37 -20.36 44.26
C THR A 889 66.75 -20.87 43.82
N LEU A 890 66.77 -22.01 43.14
CA LEU A 890 67.96 -22.61 42.55
C LEU A 890 68.02 -22.33 41.05
N VAL A 891 69.22 -22.24 40.49
CA VAL A 891 69.42 -22.07 39.04
C VAL A 891 69.92 -23.36 38.41
N ALA A 892 69.13 -23.91 37.50
CA ALA A 892 69.51 -25.02 36.64
C ALA A 892 70.03 -24.51 35.28
N LYS A 893 70.67 -25.38 34.51
CA LYS A 893 71.07 -25.08 33.12
C LYS A 893 69.85 -25.17 32.21
N ASP A 894 69.30 -26.37 32.09
CA ASP A 894 68.29 -26.77 31.12
C ASP A 894 67.03 -27.35 31.81
N LEU A 895 65.91 -27.51 31.08
CA LEU A 895 64.63 -27.95 31.64
C LEU A 895 64.71 -29.34 32.30
N GLU A 896 65.45 -30.28 31.71
CA GLU A 896 65.64 -31.63 32.27
C GLU A 896 66.38 -31.60 33.61
N HIS A 897 67.38 -30.73 33.71
CA HIS A 897 68.15 -30.49 34.93
C HIS A 897 67.27 -29.80 35.99
N ALA A 898 66.43 -28.84 35.58
CA ALA A 898 65.46 -28.20 36.46
C ALA A 898 64.43 -29.20 37.00
N ASN A 899 63.87 -30.07 36.15
CA ASN A 899 62.93 -31.12 36.55
C ASN A 899 63.54 -32.07 37.58
N ARG A 900 64.77 -32.56 37.35
CA ARG A 900 65.45 -33.47 38.27
C ARG A 900 65.64 -32.87 39.67
N ILE A 901 65.96 -31.58 39.74
CA ILE A 901 66.14 -30.86 41.01
C ILE A 901 64.80 -30.52 41.67
N ALA A 902 63.82 -30.07 40.88
CA ALA A 902 62.51 -29.67 41.39
C ALA A 902 61.71 -30.85 41.97
N TYR A 903 61.82 -32.03 41.35
CA TYR A 903 61.11 -33.26 41.77
C TYR A 903 61.99 -34.26 42.53
N GLY A 904 63.17 -33.83 43.02
CA GLY A 904 64.04 -34.65 43.86
C GLY A 904 63.49 -34.90 45.28
N ALA A 905 64.32 -35.47 46.16
CA ALA A 905 63.94 -35.85 47.54
C ALA A 905 63.37 -34.70 48.40
N ARG A 906 63.64 -33.45 48.02
CA ARG A 906 62.97 -32.25 48.52
C ARG A 906 62.59 -31.38 47.33
N ARG A 907 61.37 -30.85 47.32
CA ARG A 907 60.90 -29.93 46.27
C ARG A 907 61.54 -28.55 46.42
N TRP A 908 62.13 -28.04 45.34
CA TRP A 908 62.74 -26.71 45.26
C TRP A 908 62.07 -25.86 44.18
N ARG A 909 62.15 -24.53 44.33
CA ARG A 909 61.83 -23.60 43.23
C ARG A 909 63.06 -23.51 42.34
N VAL A 910 62.93 -23.84 41.06
CA VAL A 910 64.07 -23.93 40.14
C VAL A 910 63.80 -23.13 38.87
N VAL A 911 64.81 -22.39 38.40
CA VAL A 911 64.76 -21.64 37.15
C VAL A 911 65.91 -22.01 36.24
N THR A 912 65.65 -22.23 34.95
CA THR A 912 66.69 -22.46 33.93
C THR A 912 67.36 -21.16 33.50
N LEU A 913 68.54 -21.24 32.88
CA LEU A 913 69.19 -20.05 32.31
C LEU A 913 68.32 -19.36 31.24
N ASP A 914 67.50 -20.13 30.52
CA ASP A 914 66.53 -19.64 29.53
C ASP A 914 65.24 -19.06 30.15
N GLY A 915 65.13 -19.06 31.48
CA GLY A 915 64.01 -18.44 32.19
C GLY A 915 62.76 -19.30 32.31
N GLN A 916 62.86 -20.62 32.18
CA GLN A 916 61.74 -21.53 32.51
C GLN A 916 61.72 -21.75 34.03
N LEU A 917 60.56 -21.56 34.65
CA LEU A 917 60.38 -21.63 36.11
C LEU A 917 59.52 -22.84 36.50
N ILE A 918 60.03 -23.68 37.38
CA ILE A 918 59.26 -24.71 38.08
C ILE A 918 59.11 -24.27 39.53
N ASP A 919 57.87 -24.05 39.97
CA ASP A 919 57.58 -23.58 41.32
C ASP A 919 57.17 -24.72 42.26
N VAL A 920 57.34 -24.48 43.57
CA VAL A 920 56.95 -25.40 44.64
C VAL A 920 55.41 -25.55 44.71
N SER A 921 54.66 -24.55 44.24
CA SER A 921 53.19 -24.55 44.20
C SER A 921 52.55 -25.60 43.30
N GLY A 922 53.24 -26.09 42.26
CA GLY A 922 52.63 -26.88 41.19
C GLY A 922 52.75 -26.26 39.81
N THR A 923 53.00 -24.96 39.74
CA THR A 923 53.08 -24.23 38.46
C THR A 923 54.40 -24.46 37.73
N MET A 924 54.32 -24.59 36.40
CA MET A 924 55.45 -24.53 35.49
C MET A 924 55.21 -23.39 34.50
N SER A 925 56.19 -22.51 34.32
CA SER A 925 56.14 -21.38 33.39
C SER A 925 57.25 -21.52 32.36
N GLY A 926 56.87 -21.64 31.09
CA GLY A 926 57.80 -21.74 29.97
C GLY A 926 57.05 -21.82 28.64
N GLY A 927 57.50 -21.06 27.65
CA GLY A 927 56.86 -20.94 26.33
C GLY A 927 56.57 -19.49 25.95
N GLY A 928 56.49 -19.23 24.64
CA GLY A 928 56.37 -17.89 24.06
C GLY A 928 57.65 -17.41 23.37
N THR A 929 57.52 -16.41 22.50
CA THR A 929 58.64 -15.82 21.74
C THR A 929 59.40 -14.72 22.50
N ARG A 930 58.91 -14.31 23.68
CA ARG A 930 59.46 -13.21 24.48
C ARG A 930 60.05 -13.72 25.78
N VAL A 931 61.29 -13.33 26.06
CA VAL A 931 62.00 -13.60 27.31
C VAL A 931 61.94 -12.38 28.23
N ALA A 932 61.72 -12.57 29.52
CA ALA A 932 61.84 -11.48 30.49
C ALA A 932 63.32 -11.16 30.73
N ARG A 933 63.70 -9.88 30.59
CA ARG A 933 65.07 -9.38 30.77
C ARG A 933 65.06 -8.00 31.44
N GLY A 934 66.19 -7.60 32.01
CA GLY A 934 66.40 -6.27 32.57
C GLY A 934 65.81 -6.04 33.97
N GLY A 935 65.40 -7.09 34.68
CA GLY A 935 64.84 -6.99 36.05
C GLY A 935 65.83 -6.39 37.07
N MET A 936 67.13 -6.58 36.84
CA MET A 936 68.23 -6.06 37.67
C MET A 936 69.00 -4.88 37.01
N SER A 937 68.62 -4.47 35.80
CA SER A 937 69.25 -3.34 35.09
C SER A 937 68.67 -2.01 35.55
N SER A 938 69.51 -1.01 35.82
CA SER A 938 69.06 0.35 36.14
C SER A 938 68.37 1.07 34.98
N LYS A 939 68.64 0.67 33.73
CA LYS A 939 67.93 1.13 32.54
C LYS A 939 66.83 0.14 32.19
N GLN A 940 65.58 0.60 32.23
CA GLN A 940 64.44 -0.18 31.72
C GLN A 940 64.55 -0.28 30.20
N VAL A 941 64.66 -1.51 29.68
CA VAL A 941 64.63 -1.75 28.23
C VAL A 941 63.17 -1.79 27.79
N ALA A 942 62.76 -0.86 26.93
CA ALA A 942 61.43 -0.86 26.35
C ALA A 942 61.43 -1.70 25.07
N ASP A 943 60.83 -2.90 25.12
CA ASP A 943 60.76 -3.81 23.97
C ASP A 943 59.91 -3.27 22.79
N THR A 944 59.05 -2.28 23.04
CA THR A 944 58.14 -1.68 22.05
C THR A 944 58.22 -0.15 22.07
N SER A 945 58.63 0.44 20.96
CA SER A 945 58.65 1.90 20.77
C SER A 945 57.24 2.47 20.55
N ARG A 946 57.01 3.72 20.98
CA ARG A 946 55.77 4.46 20.68
C ARG A 946 55.48 4.55 19.19
N GLU A 947 56.52 4.68 18.36
CA GLU A 947 56.39 4.70 16.89
C GLU A 947 55.96 3.34 16.32
N GLN A 948 56.36 2.23 16.95
CA GLN A 948 55.97 0.89 16.51
C GLN A 948 54.51 0.61 16.86
N VAL A 949 54.04 1.05 18.04
CA VAL A 949 52.62 0.98 18.41
C VAL A 949 51.78 1.83 17.45
N ALA A 950 52.16 3.08 17.19
CA ALA A 950 51.46 3.94 16.24
C ALA A 950 51.35 3.32 14.83
N LYS A 951 52.43 2.70 14.33
CA LYS A 951 52.41 1.97 13.04
C LYS A 951 51.49 0.75 13.08
N LEU A 952 51.39 0.02 14.19
CA LEU A 952 50.48 -1.12 14.32
C LEU A 952 49.01 -0.68 14.41
N GLU A 953 48.74 0.43 15.10
CA GLU A 953 47.42 1.06 15.16
C GLU A 953 46.98 1.60 13.77
N GLU A 954 47.88 2.24 13.01
CA GLU A 954 47.62 2.67 11.63
C GLU A 954 47.28 1.48 10.70
N ASN A 955 48.02 0.38 10.80
CA ASN A 955 47.74 -0.85 10.04
C ASN A 955 46.40 -1.51 10.46
N LEU A 956 46.03 -1.44 11.74
CA LEU A 956 44.73 -1.88 12.25
C LEU A 956 43.62 -1.03 11.62
N GLU A 957 43.72 0.31 11.69
CA GLU A 957 42.72 1.21 11.10
C GLU A 957 42.57 1.00 9.59
N GLU A 958 43.69 0.80 8.87
CA GLU A 958 43.66 0.57 7.43
C GLU A 958 42.99 -0.77 7.07
N THR A 959 43.25 -1.84 7.85
CA THR A 959 42.62 -3.15 7.63
C THR A 959 41.16 -3.19 8.05
N GLU A 960 40.77 -2.52 9.14
CA GLU A 960 39.37 -2.35 9.54
C GLU A 960 38.58 -1.53 8.51
N ARG A 961 39.15 -0.43 7.99
CA ARG A 961 38.55 0.36 6.90
C ARG A 961 38.34 -0.49 5.64
N LYS A 962 39.31 -1.32 5.25
CA LYS A 962 39.20 -2.26 4.12
C LYS A 962 38.09 -3.30 4.36
N PHE A 963 37.93 -3.79 5.59
CA PHE A 963 36.88 -4.75 5.95
C PHE A 963 35.47 -4.13 5.96
N LEU A 964 35.32 -2.89 6.43
CA LEU A 964 34.04 -2.16 6.35
C LEU A 964 33.59 -1.96 4.90
N VAL A 965 34.47 -1.47 4.02
CA VAL A 965 34.20 -1.33 2.58
C VAL A 965 33.88 -2.68 1.91
N PHE A 966 34.46 -3.78 2.40
CA PHE A 966 34.14 -5.13 1.94
C PHE A 966 32.72 -5.55 2.35
N GLN A 967 32.32 -5.33 3.61
CA GLN A 967 30.96 -5.60 4.08
C GLN A 967 29.90 -4.75 3.37
N GLU A 968 30.18 -3.47 3.11
CA GLU A 968 29.28 -2.60 2.34
C GLU A 968 29.06 -3.13 0.92
N LYS A 969 30.11 -3.57 0.22
CA LYS A 969 29.99 -4.20 -1.10
C LYS A 969 29.15 -5.48 -1.05
N GLN A 970 29.36 -6.32 -0.04
CA GLN A 970 28.58 -7.54 0.17
C GLN A 970 27.09 -7.24 0.41
N ARG A 971 26.78 -6.27 1.28
CA ARG A 971 25.40 -5.79 1.53
C ARG A 971 24.75 -5.19 0.28
N ASN A 972 25.50 -4.41 -0.51
CA ASN A 972 24.99 -3.82 -1.75
C ASN A 972 24.67 -4.89 -2.80
N ILE A 973 25.50 -5.94 -2.92
CA ILE A 973 25.22 -7.08 -3.80
C ILE A 973 23.97 -7.84 -3.31
N GLU A 974 23.82 -8.07 -2.00
CA GLU A 974 22.60 -8.68 -1.44
C GLU A 974 21.34 -7.84 -1.64
N ALA A 975 21.45 -6.50 -1.60
CA ALA A 975 20.35 -5.59 -1.86
C ALA A 975 19.93 -5.65 -3.34
N MET A 976 20.89 -5.56 -4.27
CA MET A 976 20.62 -5.71 -5.71
C MET A 976 20.02 -7.08 -6.05
N ILE A 977 20.47 -8.16 -5.40
CA ILE A 977 19.86 -9.49 -5.58
C ILE A 977 18.39 -9.48 -5.13
N ARG A 978 18.07 -8.85 -3.99
CA ARG A 978 16.69 -8.78 -3.48
C ARG A 978 15.80 -7.98 -4.45
N GLU A 979 16.22 -6.77 -4.80
CA GLU A 979 15.52 -5.89 -5.75
C GLU A 979 15.24 -6.59 -7.09
N LYS A 980 16.27 -7.14 -7.74
CA LYS A 980 16.12 -7.83 -9.03
C LYS A 980 15.30 -9.13 -8.91
N THR A 981 15.38 -9.83 -7.77
CA THR A 981 14.54 -11.02 -7.52
C THR A 981 13.07 -10.65 -7.27
N GLU A 982 12.77 -9.45 -6.75
CA GLU A 982 11.40 -8.92 -6.60
C GLU A 982 10.83 -8.34 -7.90
N GLU A 983 11.66 -7.90 -8.84
CA GLU A 983 11.21 -7.48 -10.18
C GLU A 983 10.71 -8.66 -11.03
N ILE A 984 11.37 -9.82 -10.99
CA ILE A 984 10.98 -11.03 -11.74
C ILE A 984 9.49 -11.40 -11.58
N PRO A 985 8.92 -11.56 -10.36
CA PRO A 985 7.50 -11.89 -10.20
C PRO A 985 6.57 -10.77 -10.66
N ARG A 986 6.99 -9.50 -10.66
CA ARG A 986 6.21 -8.39 -11.24
C ARG A 986 6.13 -8.54 -12.76
N VAL A 987 7.25 -8.83 -13.41
CA VAL A 987 7.29 -9.10 -14.87
C VAL A 987 6.48 -10.36 -15.22
N ASP A 988 6.59 -11.45 -14.45
CA ASP A 988 5.75 -12.64 -14.64
C ASP A 988 4.24 -12.33 -14.55
N THR A 989 3.81 -11.44 -13.65
CA THR A 989 2.39 -11.03 -13.59
C THR A 989 1.96 -10.18 -14.80
N LYS A 990 2.86 -9.34 -15.35
CA LYS A 990 2.59 -8.62 -16.61
C LYS A 990 2.47 -9.59 -17.79
N ILE A 991 3.40 -10.54 -17.91
CA ILE A 991 3.37 -11.61 -18.93
C ILE A 991 2.05 -12.38 -18.86
N GLN A 992 1.60 -12.79 -17.67
CA GLN A 992 0.32 -13.49 -17.49
C GLN A 992 -0.88 -12.63 -17.89
N LYS A 993 -0.91 -11.35 -17.49
CA LYS A 993 -1.96 -10.41 -17.88
C LYS A 993 -2.03 -10.23 -19.40
N ILE A 994 -0.90 -9.97 -20.05
CA ILE A 994 -0.84 -9.76 -21.52
C ILE A 994 -1.21 -11.05 -22.26
N THR A 995 -0.81 -12.23 -21.76
CA THR A 995 -1.22 -13.51 -22.36
C THR A 995 -2.75 -13.68 -22.35
N LEU A 996 -3.41 -13.35 -21.22
CA LEU A 996 -4.87 -13.35 -21.12
C LEU A 996 -5.53 -12.30 -22.01
N GLU A 997 -4.92 -11.12 -22.15
CA GLU A 997 -5.38 -10.07 -23.08
C GLU A 997 -5.34 -10.57 -24.54
N ILE A 998 -4.24 -11.21 -24.98
CA ILE A 998 -4.12 -11.83 -26.32
C ILE A 998 -5.16 -12.94 -26.52
N GLU A 999 -5.37 -13.81 -25.52
CA GLU A 999 -6.43 -14.83 -25.58
C GLU A 999 -7.83 -14.23 -25.72
N SER A 1000 -8.10 -13.07 -25.08
CA SER A 1000 -9.38 -12.37 -25.22
C SER A 1000 -9.52 -11.67 -26.57
N ALA A 1001 -8.47 -11.00 -27.05
CA ALA A 1001 -8.45 -10.28 -28.32
C ALA A 1001 -8.56 -11.25 -29.52
N SER A 1002 -7.89 -12.40 -29.47
CA SER A 1002 -8.00 -13.44 -30.50
C SER A 1002 -9.42 -14.02 -30.60
N ARG A 1003 -10.14 -14.19 -29.48
CA ARG A 1003 -11.56 -14.59 -29.50
C ARG A 1003 -12.44 -13.49 -30.11
N ALA A 1004 -12.27 -12.24 -29.65
CA ALA A 1004 -12.99 -11.09 -30.19
C ALA A 1004 -12.76 -10.92 -31.71
N LEU A 1005 -11.54 -11.19 -32.18
CA LEU A 1005 -11.20 -11.20 -33.60
C LEU A 1005 -12.00 -12.27 -34.36
N THR A 1006 -12.07 -13.50 -33.85
CA THR A 1006 -12.85 -14.58 -34.51
C THR A 1006 -14.35 -14.27 -34.56
N ASP A 1007 -14.91 -13.64 -33.54
CA ASP A 1007 -16.31 -13.20 -33.51
C ASP A 1007 -16.56 -12.03 -34.48
N ALA A 1008 -15.66 -11.05 -34.54
CA ALA A 1008 -15.73 -9.92 -35.47
C ALA A 1008 -15.60 -10.37 -36.93
N GLN A 1009 -14.66 -11.27 -37.23
CA GLN A 1009 -14.51 -11.89 -38.56
C GLN A 1009 -15.74 -12.74 -38.94
N ARG A 1010 -16.45 -13.35 -37.98
CA ARG A 1010 -17.75 -14.01 -38.23
C ARG A 1010 -18.82 -12.97 -38.58
N ARG A 1011 -18.92 -11.87 -37.82
CA ARG A 1011 -19.86 -10.76 -38.07
C ARG A 1011 -19.69 -10.14 -39.46
N VAL A 1012 -18.45 -9.93 -39.92
CA VAL A 1012 -18.15 -9.43 -41.28
C VAL A 1012 -18.69 -10.38 -42.35
N LYS A 1013 -18.58 -11.71 -42.14
CA LYS A 1013 -19.11 -12.72 -43.08
C LYS A 1013 -20.64 -12.76 -43.10
N GLU A 1014 -21.29 -12.59 -41.94
CA GLU A 1014 -22.74 -12.50 -41.82
C GLU A 1014 -23.27 -11.27 -42.58
N LEU A 1015 -22.77 -10.07 -42.25
CA LEU A 1015 -23.18 -8.81 -42.89
C LEU A 1015 -22.89 -8.79 -44.40
N GLY A 1016 -21.78 -9.37 -44.84
CA GLY A 1016 -21.42 -9.50 -46.26
C GLY A 1016 -22.28 -10.48 -47.06
N VAL A 1017 -23.11 -11.30 -46.41
CA VAL A 1017 -24.15 -12.11 -47.05
C VAL A 1017 -25.49 -11.38 -47.03
N GLU A 1018 -25.83 -10.73 -45.91
CA GLU A 1018 -27.09 -10.04 -45.66
C GLU A 1018 -27.26 -8.76 -46.51
N HIS A 1019 -26.21 -7.95 -46.67
CA HIS A 1019 -26.27 -6.65 -47.36
C HIS A 1019 -25.81 -6.67 -48.83
N LYS A 1020 -25.98 -7.78 -49.55
CA LYS A 1020 -25.75 -7.78 -51.01
C LYS A 1020 -26.89 -7.02 -51.72
N PRO A 1021 -26.59 -5.94 -52.48
CA PRO A 1021 -27.63 -5.13 -53.10
C PRO A 1021 -28.46 -5.96 -54.09
N SER A 1022 -29.79 -5.82 -54.00
CA SER A 1022 -30.71 -6.50 -54.90
C SER A 1022 -30.57 -5.95 -56.32
N LYS A 1023 -30.64 -6.85 -57.32
CA LYS A 1023 -30.62 -6.43 -58.74
C LYS A 1023 -31.79 -5.51 -59.12
N GLY A 1024 -32.87 -5.50 -58.32
CA GLY A 1024 -34.00 -4.59 -58.49
C GLY A 1024 -33.67 -3.15 -58.14
N ASP A 1025 -33.02 -2.93 -56.99
CA ASP A 1025 -32.72 -1.59 -56.46
C ASP A 1025 -31.77 -0.81 -57.39
N VAL A 1026 -30.72 -1.50 -57.88
CA VAL A 1026 -29.76 -0.94 -58.86
C VAL A 1026 -30.45 -0.55 -60.18
N GLY A 1027 -31.45 -1.32 -60.60
CA GLY A 1027 -32.25 -1.02 -61.80
C GLY A 1027 -33.17 0.19 -61.62
N GLN A 1028 -33.73 0.40 -60.41
CA GLN A 1028 -34.55 1.56 -60.08
C GLN A 1028 -33.72 2.83 -59.97
N ALA A 1029 -32.54 2.78 -59.32
CA ALA A 1029 -31.62 3.91 -59.23
C ALA A 1029 -31.19 4.41 -60.62
N ALA A 1030 -30.79 3.51 -61.52
CA ALA A 1030 -30.40 3.87 -62.89
C ALA A 1030 -31.56 4.48 -63.73
N ALA A 1031 -32.81 4.12 -63.42
CA ALA A 1031 -33.98 4.73 -64.05
C ALA A 1031 -34.23 6.16 -63.55
N LEU A 1032 -34.09 6.40 -62.24
CA LEU A 1032 -34.20 7.73 -61.62
C LEU A 1032 -33.06 8.66 -62.07
N GLU A 1033 -31.81 8.17 -62.15
CA GLU A 1033 -30.67 8.95 -62.69
C GLU A 1033 -30.95 9.46 -64.12
N LYS A 1034 -31.53 8.59 -64.97
CA LYS A 1034 -31.90 8.98 -66.34
C LYS A 1034 -33.03 10.01 -66.37
N GLN A 1035 -33.98 9.93 -65.44
CA GLN A 1035 -35.07 10.90 -65.30
C GLN A 1035 -34.55 12.25 -64.80
N ILE A 1036 -33.68 12.27 -63.80
CA ILE A 1036 -33.01 13.48 -63.28
C ILE A 1036 -32.23 14.18 -64.40
N ALA A 1037 -31.39 13.45 -65.14
CA ALA A 1037 -30.62 14.02 -66.25
C ALA A 1037 -31.51 14.69 -67.32
N SER A 1038 -32.65 14.08 -67.66
CA SER A 1038 -33.60 14.68 -68.61
C SER A 1038 -34.28 15.95 -68.09
N LEU A 1039 -34.54 16.04 -66.78
CA LEU A 1039 -35.13 17.23 -66.15
C LEU A 1039 -34.08 18.34 -65.95
N GLU A 1040 -32.81 17.98 -65.71
CA GLU A 1040 -31.70 18.93 -65.63
C GLU A 1040 -31.38 19.57 -66.99
N GLU A 1041 -31.43 18.79 -68.08
CA GLU A 1041 -31.31 19.31 -69.46
C GLU A 1041 -32.42 20.32 -69.78
N GLU A 1042 -33.66 20.03 -69.36
CA GLU A 1042 -34.78 20.97 -69.47
C GLU A 1042 -34.63 22.24 -68.59
N ILE A 1043 -34.00 22.13 -67.40
CA ILE A 1043 -33.71 23.30 -66.54
C ILE A 1043 -32.61 24.16 -67.17
N GLU A 1044 -31.57 23.56 -67.73
CA GLU A 1044 -30.47 24.32 -68.33
C GLU A 1044 -30.92 25.09 -69.58
N GLY A 1045 -31.78 24.49 -70.41
CA GLY A 1045 -32.45 25.21 -71.51
C GLY A 1045 -33.36 26.37 -71.06
N LEU A 1046 -33.88 26.35 -69.83
CA LEU A 1046 -34.59 27.48 -69.22
C LEU A 1046 -33.64 28.52 -68.60
N ARG A 1047 -32.48 28.09 -68.08
CA ARG A 1047 -31.43 28.98 -67.55
C ARG A 1047 -30.72 29.76 -68.65
N GLU A 1048 -30.44 29.15 -69.80
CA GLU A 1048 -29.87 29.83 -70.95
C GLU A 1048 -30.78 31.00 -71.42
N GLN A 1049 -32.09 30.80 -71.35
CA GLN A 1049 -33.10 31.83 -71.64
C GLN A 1049 -33.21 32.92 -70.55
N ARG A 1050 -32.82 32.61 -69.30
CA ARG A 1050 -32.71 33.56 -68.19
C ARG A 1050 -31.40 34.36 -68.21
N GLY A 1051 -30.28 33.74 -68.54
CA GLY A 1051 -28.94 34.34 -68.50
C GLY A 1051 -28.83 35.61 -69.35
N GLY A 1052 -29.45 35.63 -70.53
CA GLY A 1052 -29.53 36.81 -71.39
C GLY A 1052 -30.26 38.02 -70.77
N ILE A 1053 -31.05 37.83 -69.70
CA ILE A 1053 -31.70 38.91 -68.94
C ILE A 1053 -30.82 39.34 -67.74
N GLU A 1054 -30.01 38.44 -67.18
CA GLU A 1054 -29.12 38.73 -66.05
C GLU A 1054 -27.84 39.46 -66.46
N GLU A 1055 -27.26 39.15 -67.63
CA GLU A 1055 -26.15 39.92 -68.21
C GLU A 1055 -26.55 41.39 -68.48
N GLU A 1056 -27.80 41.62 -68.90
CA GLU A 1056 -28.37 42.97 -69.05
C GLU A 1056 -28.53 43.70 -67.70
N ILE A 1057 -28.66 42.98 -66.58
CA ILE A 1057 -28.75 43.58 -65.23
C ILE A 1057 -27.36 43.87 -64.66
N GLN A 1058 -26.38 42.96 -64.79
CA GLN A 1058 -25.00 43.23 -64.36
C GLN A 1058 -24.39 44.41 -65.11
N THR A 1059 -24.59 44.47 -66.44
CA THR A 1059 -24.13 45.63 -67.23
C THR A 1059 -24.86 46.94 -66.91
N LEU A 1060 -25.96 46.93 -66.14
CA LEU A 1060 -26.58 48.13 -65.56
C LEU A 1060 -26.01 48.47 -64.17
N GLN A 1061 -25.54 47.49 -63.40
CA GLN A 1061 -24.90 47.70 -62.09
C GLN A 1061 -23.45 48.20 -62.20
N ASP A 1062 -22.67 47.71 -63.17
CA ASP A 1062 -21.31 48.24 -63.40
C ASP A 1062 -21.35 49.71 -63.84
N LYS A 1063 -22.34 50.09 -64.66
CA LYS A 1063 -22.62 51.48 -65.02
C LYS A 1063 -22.97 52.36 -63.81
N ILE A 1064 -23.48 51.79 -62.71
CA ILE A 1064 -23.72 52.53 -61.46
C ILE A 1064 -22.41 52.76 -60.69
N MET A 1065 -21.49 51.79 -60.70
CA MET A 1065 -20.17 51.95 -60.07
C MET A 1065 -19.22 52.87 -60.86
N GLU A 1066 -19.29 52.88 -62.19
CA GLU A 1066 -18.58 53.88 -63.01
C GLU A 1066 -19.06 55.31 -62.74
N VAL A 1067 -20.37 55.52 -62.56
CA VAL A 1067 -20.97 56.82 -62.22
C VAL A 1067 -20.53 57.33 -60.84
N GLY A 1068 -20.06 56.46 -59.94
CA GLY A 1068 -19.52 56.82 -58.61
C GLY A 1068 -18.05 57.28 -58.58
N GLY A 1069 -17.27 56.98 -59.63
CA GLY A 1069 -15.94 57.54 -59.88
C GLY A 1069 -14.80 57.18 -58.89
N VAL A 1070 -13.66 57.84 -59.07
CA VAL A 1070 -12.42 57.62 -58.28
C VAL A 1070 -12.50 58.23 -56.88
N ARG A 1071 -13.27 59.32 -56.70
CA ARG A 1071 -13.39 60.06 -55.43
C ARG A 1071 -13.89 59.21 -54.27
N LEU A 1072 -14.94 58.40 -54.48
CA LEU A 1072 -15.50 57.53 -53.43
C LEU A 1072 -14.50 56.46 -52.95
N ARG A 1073 -13.60 56.00 -53.84
CA ARG A 1073 -12.55 55.02 -53.50
C ARG A 1073 -11.36 55.67 -52.79
N SER A 1074 -10.96 56.88 -53.20
CA SER A 1074 -9.82 57.57 -52.60
C SER A 1074 -10.09 58.12 -51.20
N GLN A 1075 -11.31 58.60 -50.91
CA GLN A 1075 -11.61 59.18 -49.59
C GLN A 1075 -11.57 58.13 -48.47
N LYS A 1076 -12.06 56.91 -48.77
CA LYS A 1076 -12.01 55.79 -47.83
C LYS A 1076 -10.57 55.44 -47.41
N ALA A 1077 -9.62 55.58 -48.35
CA ALA A 1077 -8.19 55.36 -48.10
C ALA A 1077 -7.47 56.46 -47.29
N LYS A 1078 -8.16 57.56 -46.93
CA LYS A 1078 -7.66 58.53 -45.93
C LYS A 1078 -8.03 58.10 -44.51
N VAL A 1079 -9.33 57.86 -44.32
CA VAL A 1079 -9.96 57.54 -43.03
C VAL A 1079 -9.45 56.20 -42.49
N ASP A 1080 -9.36 55.20 -43.36
CA ASP A 1080 -8.84 53.85 -43.07
C ASP A 1080 -7.30 53.86 -42.76
N GLY A 1081 -6.69 55.05 -42.51
CA GLY A 1081 -5.27 55.25 -42.22
C GLY A 1081 -4.94 56.19 -41.04
N LEU A 1082 -5.55 57.40 -40.93
CA LEU A 1082 -5.25 58.39 -39.86
C LEU A 1082 -5.36 57.83 -38.43
N LYS A 1083 -6.20 56.81 -38.23
CA LYS A 1083 -6.41 56.12 -36.95
C LYS A 1083 -5.17 55.40 -36.41
N GLU A 1084 -4.22 54.99 -37.26
CA GLU A 1084 -3.01 54.26 -36.84
C GLU A 1084 -1.94 55.20 -36.25
N GLN A 1085 -1.98 56.51 -36.54
CA GLN A 1085 -1.01 57.50 -36.03
C GLN A 1085 -1.37 58.05 -34.63
N ILE A 1086 -2.65 58.18 -34.31
CA ILE A 1086 -3.13 58.78 -33.05
C ILE A 1086 -2.72 57.96 -31.82
N GLY A 1087 -2.81 56.62 -31.89
CA GLY A 1087 -2.42 55.76 -30.77
C GLY A 1087 -0.92 55.86 -30.42
N LEU A 1088 -0.06 56.03 -31.43
CA LEU A 1088 1.40 56.06 -31.26
C LEU A 1088 1.91 57.30 -30.53
N LEU A 1089 1.11 58.36 -30.43
CA LEU A 1089 1.41 59.55 -29.63
C LEU A 1089 0.93 59.43 -28.17
N ALA A 1090 -0.13 58.67 -27.91
CA ALA A 1090 -0.72 58.51 -26.58
C ALA A 1090 0.23 57.80 -25.59
N ASP A 1091 0.88 56.71 -26.01
CA ASP A 1091 1.82 55.94 -25.17
C ASP A 1091 3.06 56.76 -24.76
N GLU A 1092 3.52 57.67 -25.63
CA GLU A 1092 4.68 58.53 -25.35
C GLU A 1092 4.36 59.67 -24.36
N ILE A 1093 3.10 60.12 -24.30
CA ILE A 1093 2.64 61.14 -23.35
C ILE A 1093 2.61 60.56 -21.92
N SER A 1094 2.03 59.38 -21.75
CA SER A 1094 1.89 58.71 -20.43
C SER A 1094 3.24 58.51 -19.72
N ASN A 1095 4.27 58.07 -20.46
CA ASN A 1095 5.61 57.86 -19.91
C ASN A 1095 6.27 59.17 -19.43
N ALA A 1096 6.03 60.30 -20.10
CA ALA A 1096 6.59 61.59 -19.71
C ALA A 1096 5.94 62.15 -18.43
N GLU A 1097 4.64 61.90 -18.22
CA GLU A 1097 3.91 62.34 -17.03
C GLU A 1097 4.41 61.68 -15.74
N VAL A 1098 4.74 60.38 -15.79
CA VAL A 1098 5.24 59.63 -14.64
C VAL A 1098 6.58 60.18 -14.15
N GLU A 1099 7.54 60.42 -15.07
CA GLU A 1099 8.85 60.98 -14.71
C GLU A 1099 8.80 62.47 -14.34
N LYS A 1100 7.89 63.26 -14.93
CA LYS A 1100 7.58 64.62 -14.44
C LYS A 1100 7.12 64.58 -12.98
N SER A 1101 6.11 63.77 -12.67
CA SER A 1101 5.54 63.69 -11.31
C SER A 1101 6.57 63.23 -10.28
N LYS A 1102 7.44 62.29 -10.67
CA LYS A 1102 8.58 61.85 -9.86
C LYS A 1102 9.61 62.97 -9.63
N ASN A 1103 9.85 63.86 -10.60
CA ASN A 1103 10.78 64.98 -10.48
C ASN A 1103 10.23 66.24 -9.79
N GLU A 1104 8.92 66.52 -9.87
CA GLU A 1104 8.25 67.52 -9.03
C GLU A 1104 8.32 67.11 -7.57
N LYS A 1105 8.11 65.82 -7.33
CA LYS A 1105 8.50 65.19 -6.07
C LYS A 1105 9.99 65.48 -5.84
N GLN A 1106 10.94 65.08 -6.68
CA GLN A 1106 12.40 65.26 -6.41
C GLN A 1106 12.85 66.67 -5.93
N ILE A 1107 12.09 67.76 -6.15
CA ILE A 1107 12.36 69.14 -5.71
C ILE A 1107 11.87 69.47 -4.28
N ALA A 1108 10.61 69.19 -3.94
CA ALA A 1108 9.95 69.73 -2.74
C ALA A 1108 10.69 69.37 -1.42
N LYS A 1109 11.14 68.12 -1.28
CA LYS A 1109 11.96 67.61 -0.17
C LYS A 1109 13.25 68.41 0.04
N HIS A 1110 13.96 68.81 -1.01
CA HIS A 1110 15.23 69.54 -0.86
C HIS A 1110 15.08 71.06 -0.73
N GLN A 1111 13.97 71.64 -1.17
CA GLN A 1111 13.59 73.00 -0.75
C GLN A 1111 13.28 73.04 0.75
N LYS A 1112 12.48 72.09 1.26
CA LYS A 1112 12.18 71.96 2.70
C LYS A 1112 13.43 71.68 3.53
N SER A 1113 14.22 70.67 3.15
CA SER A 1113 15.47 70.31 3.82
C SER A 1113 16.52 71.42 3.83
N ARG A 1114 16.49 72.34 2.85
CA ARG A 1114 17.35 73.53 2.87
C ARG A 1114 16.83 74.56 3.87
N ALA A 1115 15.53 74.88 3.87
CA ALA A 1115 14.95 75.86 4.80
C ALA A 1115 15.13 75.44 6.26
N ASP A 1116 14.99 74.15 6.56
CA ASP A 1116 15.23 73.59 7.89
C ASP A 1116 16.72 73.76 8.31
N ALA A 1117 17.67 73.50 7.39
CA ALA A 1117 19.10 73.68 7.64
C ALA A 1117 19.54 75.15 7.78
N GLU A 1118 18.92 76.05 7.03
CA GLU A 1118 19.16 77.51 7.04
C GLU A 1118 18.75 78.08 8.40
N LYS A 1119 17.61 77.66 8.95
CA LYS A 1119 17.12 78.02 10.29
C LYS A 1119 17.93 77.40 11.44
N GLU A 1120 18.42 76.16 11.28
CA GLU A 1120 19.31 75.55 12.28
C GLU A 1120 20.69 76.24 12.36
N LEU A 1121 21.18 76.82 11.25
CA LEU A 1121 22.47 77.52 11.23
C LEU A 1121 22.45 78.77 12.12
N GLU A 1122 21.40 79.58 11.98
CA GLU A 1122 21.22 80.86 12.68
C GLU A 1122 21.14 80.66 14.22
N GLN A 1123 20.45 79.60 14.66
CA GLN A 1123 20.39 79.20 16.07
C GLN A 1123 21.74 78.69 16.62
N VAL A 1124 22.57 78.09 15.77
CA VAL A 1124 23.91 77.61 16.16
C VAL A 1124 24.88 78.77 16.36
N SER A 1125 24.79 79.85 15.58
CA SER A 1125 25.60 81.07 15.77
C SER A 1125 25.29 81.78 17.09
N GLU A 1126 24.02 82.06 17.42
CA GLU A 1126 23.67 82.69 18.70
C GLU A 1126 24.03 81.82 19.92
N GLY A 1127 24.09 80.51 19.73
CA GLY A 1127 24.50 79.55 20.75
C GLY A 1127 26.01 79.57 21.04
N LEU A 1128 26.85 80.00 20.10
CA LEU A 1128 28.31 80.07 20.28
C LEU A 1128 28.74 81.28 21.12
N GLU A 1129 28.19 82.47 20.87
CA GLU A 1129 28.58 83.69 21.59
C GLU A 1129 28.26 83.62 23.09
N LYS A 1130 27.09 83.05 23.46
CA LYS A 1130 26.70 82.85 24.87
C LYS A 1130 27.63 81.86 25.57
N LEU A 1131 28.13 80.85 24.84
CA LEU A 1131 28.99 79.80 25.37
C LEU A 1131 30.36 80.31 25.79
N GLU A 1132 30.90 81.34 25.12
CA GLU A 1132 32.23 81.88 25.44
C GLU A 1132 32.24 82.66 26.75
N ALA A 1133 31.14 83.35 27.10
CA ALA A 1133 31.00 84.07 28.36
C ALA A 1133 30.84 83.14 29.59
N ASP A 1134 30.23 81.96 29.41
CA ASP A 1134 30.04 80.99 30.50
C ASP A 1134 31.37 80.30 30.91
N VAL A 1135 32.26 80.04 29.94
CA VAL A 1135 33.55 79.36 30.17
C VAL A 1135 34.47 80.18 31.09
N GLU A 1136 34.54 81.50 30.91
CA GLU A 1136 35.45 82.36 31.66
C GLU A 1136 35.09 82.43 33.15
N ASN A 1137 33.80 82.32 33.49
CA ASN A 1137 33.34 82.28 34.87
C ASN A 1137 33.67 80.94 35.57
N GLN A 1138 33.53 79.79 34.89
CA GLN A 1138 33.75 78.47 35.51
C GLN A 1138 35.20 78.19 35.91
N SER A 1139 36.17 78.82 35.26
CA SER A 1139 37.60 78.67 35.58
C SER A 1139 37.93 79.04 37.04
N ASN A 1140 37.11 79.89 37.67
CA ASN A 1140 37.29 80.34 39.05
C ASN A 1140 36.94 79.23 40.06
N ASP A 1141 35.68 78.77 40.08
CA ASP A 1141 35.18 77.75 41.01
C ASP A 1141 36.02 76.47 40.98
N ALA A 1142 36.42 76.04 39.79
CA ALA A 1142 37.22 74.82 39.59
C ALA A 1142 38.53 74.82 40.40
N SER A 1143 39.16 75.99 40.61
CA SER A 1143 40.39 76.11 41.39
C SER A 1143 40.16 75.89 42.89
N GLY A 1144 39.06 76.40 43.45
CA GLY A 1144 38.74 76.29 44.88
C GLY A 1144 38.27 74.90 45.30
N TRP A 1145 37.65 74.15 44.39
CA TRP A 1145 37.20 72.78 44.67
C TRP A 1145 38.34 71.75 44.67
N ARG A 1146 39.39 71.94 43.83
CA ARG A 1146 40.54 71.03 43.76
C ARG A 1146 41.26 70.90 45.10
N GLN A 1147 41.51 72.01 45.78
CA GLN A 1147 42.23 72.02 47.06
C GLN A 1147 41.49 71.24 48.17
N ARG A 1148 40.15 71.21 48.15
CA ARG A 1148 39.35 70.42 49.11
C ARG A 1148 39.32 68.92 48.83
N VAL A 1149 39.66 68.51 47.61
CA VAL A 1149 39.72 67.09 47.23
C VAL A 1149 41.02 66.44 47.73
N GLU A 1150 42.15 67.15 47.65
CA GLU A 1150 43.44 66.66 48.15
C GLU A 1150 43.41 66.38 49.66
N ASP A 1151 42.97 67.35 50.47
CA ASP A 1151 42.81 67.20 51.93
C ASP A 1151 41.98 65.96 52.33
N ALA A 1152 40.93 65.65 51.55
CA ALA A 1152 40.03 64.54 51.85
C ALA A 1152 40.57 63.18 51.36
N GLN A 1153 41.47 63.17 50.37
CA GLN A 1153 42.14 61.94 49.90
C GLN A 1153 43.22 61.46 50.88
N GLU A 1154 43.96 62.36 51.53
CA GLU A 1154 44.96 61.99 52.55
C GLU A 1154 44.33 61.22 53.73
N VAL A 1155 43.12 61.61 54.15
CA VAL A 1155 42.38 60.94 55.25
C VAL A 1155 42.02 59.49 54.90
N ILE A 1156 41.61 59.21 53.66
CA ILE A 1156 41.34 57.84 53.19
C ILE A 1156 42.63 57.02 53.15
N LEU A 1157 43.73 57.60 52.67
CA LEU A 1157 45.04 56.94 52.59
C LEU A 1157 45.55 56.52 53.98
N TYR A 1158 45.34 57.35 55.01
CA TYR A 1158 45.69 57.02 56.39
C TYR A 1158 44.85 55.85 56.94
N TYR A 1159 43.56 55.78 56.59
CA TYR A 1159 42.67 54.67 56.99
C TYR A 1159 43.04 53.35 56.31
N TYR A 1160 43.50 53.41 55.05
CA TYR A 1160 43.93 52.26 54.26
C TYR A 1160 45.24 51.62 54.77
N MET A 1161 46.06 52.36 55.53
CA MET A 1161 47.27 51.84 56.19
C MET A 1161 47.02 51.24 57.59
N LEU A 1162 45.82 51.42 58.15
CA LEU A 1162 45.45 50.97 59.50
C LEU A 1162 44.60 49.68 59.51
N CYS A 1163 44.11 49.25 58.35
CA CYS A 1163 43.41 47.99 58.14
C CYS A 1163 44.35 46.91 57.59
#